data_AF-A0A401HZC3-F1
#
_entry.id   AF-A0A401HZC3-F1
#
_cell.length_a   1.000
_cell.length_b   1.000
_cell.length_c   1.000
_cell.angle_alpha   90.00
_cell.angle_beta   90.00
_cell.angle_gamma   90.00
#
_symmetry.space_group_name_H-M   'P 1'
#
loop_
_entity.id
_entity.type
_entity.pdbx_description
1 polymer ?
#
loop_
_entity_poly.entity_id
_entity_poly.type
_entity_poly.pdbx_seq_one_letter_code
_entity_poly.pdbx_strand_id
1 'polypeptide(L)'
;MNFKLNWRRPAGLTVFLYIVLSVVALAAVSAAVSDQAENQGFTAVYHADRTITVEGTAPSHAGGTIELQFDHHASLPFEQIIQQVKVDANGRFTYTTPPMASDRVNVFVTTNENISYYLGVRAPGTLVQERPGPGIEQLTPGDPRLTSKVGESGIAEIRAKWKQYAPVFKETDSVFAERPLTSSPYRAGRLQEQVLTDALNMTRFVRYLGGVSETVQLDPMLSESAQHKSVVLEQAFDPSNPHRPVKPADMEDSFFQIAERWRTMGGQTFENLHYKYKPAAAVLSLMDDRGVKNQYNVGHRKALLKLGLEQIGFGYTDNYTSMHLKNDASRSWPDGKDYVAWPAPGNFPTLLSDFEMFSLHLNPARYRLIDQEHLRIEVIDKRHATKWLLYDTAKFRSDAGQLYLSTEYNGSEPSDFLTFGLLDLDIQDGDELSVRITGLQDRQGQETSIAYEVRFFELDEQKQAEERKRQEEQRRAEEEARRKEQASQAAEQGKPQAGQAGQAGQSGQAGQSATAFRDVAAGHWATEAIRWGVAEGLARGYEDQTFRPSRTVSEAEFLAFFYRPRMAESDDAAAGQGHWADGLYELAVLHRAPVLGAEDMRLRSQPISRVRVAEIIAAADGRKLSGDEAIAYLLEQGYSKGKTANTVAGYAGDDLLTRAEALTFSYELRERITEIRTRGEG
;
A
#
# COMPACT_ATOMS: atom_id res chain seq x y z
N MET A 1 42.45 60.49 -32.69
CA MET A 1 43.49 60.41 -33.75
C MET A 1 43.53 58.99 -34.27
N ASN A 2 43.55 58.80 -35.60
CA ASN A 2 43.81 57.50 -36.21
C ASN A 2 45.30 57.21 -36.18
N PHE A 3 45.70 56.00 -35.78
CA PHE A 3 46.88 55.35 -36.36
C PHE A 3 46.60 53.88 -36.63
N LYS A 4 46.62 53.53 -37.92
CA LYS A 4 46.74 52.16 -38.42
C LYS A 4 48.20 51.73 -38.30
N LEU A 5 48.47 50.43 -38.19
CA LEU A 5 49.18 49.59 -39.19
C LEU A 5 49.73 48.30 -38.53
N ASN A 6 49.95 47.15 -39.21
CA ASN A 6 49.29 46.49 -40.35
C ASN A 6 49.95 45.10 -40.60
N TRP A 7 49.36 44.25 -41.47
CA TRP A 7 49.90 43.01 -42.10
C TRP A 7 49.88 41.71 -41.26
N ARG A 8 49.55 40.52 -41.78
CA ARG A 8 49.39 40.00 -43.18
C ARG A 8 48.19 39.02 -43.32
N ARG A 9 47.70 38.82 -44.57
CA ARG A 9 46.74 37.79 -45.07
C ARG A 9 47.46 36.91 -46.14
N PRO A 10 46.86 35.88 -46.80
CA PRO A 10 45.48 35.31 -46.81
C PRO A 10 45.46 33.81 -46.33
N ALA A 11 44.55 32.86 -46.63
CA ALA A 11 43.35 32.72 -47.50
C ALA A 11 42.38 31.59 -46.98
N GLY A 12 41.32 31.22 -47.73
CA GLY A 12 40.60 29.93 -47.63
C GLY A 12 39.46 29.84 -46.59
N LEU A 13 38.34 30.58 -46.69
CA LEU A 13 37.15 30.39 -47.56
C LEU A 13 36.13 29.34 -47.06
N THR A 14 34.87 29.80 -46.85
CA THR A 14 33.60 29.03 -46.62
C THR A 14 33.50 28.23 -45.30
N VAL A 15 32.38 28.22 -44.54
CA VAL A 15 30.98 28.69 -44.71
C VAL A 15 30.48 29.46 -43.45
N PHE A 16 29.36 30.18 -43.62
CA PHE A 16 28.62 31.04 -42.68
C PHE A 16 28.01 30.36 -41.42
N LEU A 17 27.98 31.15 -40.33
CA LEU A 17 26.81 31.45 -39.49
C LEU A 17 25.93 30.29 -38.94
N TYR A 18 26.25 29.76 -37.75
CA TYR A 18 25.29 29.05 -36.88
C TYR A 18 25.62 29.18 -35.38
N ILE A 19 25.66 30.41 -34.86
CA ILE A 19 25.65 30.69 -33.41
C ILE A 19 24.59 31.76 -33.16
N VAL A 20 23.38 31.31 -32.74
CA VAL A 20 22.26 32.04 -32.10
C VAL A 20 21.00 31.15 -32.02
N LEU A 21 20.88 30.11 -32.86
CA LEU A 21 19.70 29.23 -32.91
C LEU A 21 19.66 28.07 -31.90
N SER A 22 20.73 27.80 -31.15
CA SER A 22 20.83 26.60 -30.29
C SER A 22 20.47 26.79 -28.81
N VAL A 23 20.22 28.03 -28.35
CA VAL A 23 19.84 28.31 -26.95
C VAL A 23 18.33 28.53 -26.80
N VAL A 24 17.64 28.99 -27.84
CA VAL A 24 16.18 29.14 -27.84
C VAL A 24 15.48 27.78 -28.05
N ALA A 25 16.10 26.86 -28.79
CA ALA A 25 15.51 25.54 -29.07
C ALA A 25 15.43 24.63 -27.83
N LEU A 26 16.44 24.63 -26.94
CA LEU A 26 16.42 23.77 -25.75
C LEU A 26 15.43 24.27 -24.68
N ALA A 27 15.27 25.59 -24.54
CA ALA A 27 14.24 26.17 -23.70
C ALA A 27 12.82 25.92 -24.27
N ALA A 28 12.64 26.01 -25.59
CA ALA A 28 11.36 25.74 -26.24
C ALA A 28 10.94 24.26 -26.15
N VAL A 29 11.87 23.30 -26.24
CA VAL A 29 11.56 21.87 -26.08
C VAL A 29 11.25 21.51 -24.62
N SER A 30 11.89 22.16 -23.64
CA SER A 30 11.55 21.97 -22.22
C SER A 30 10.21 22.61 -21.82
N ALA A 31 9.78 23.68 -22.51
CA ALA A 31 8.52 24.37 -22.23
C ALA A 31 7.32 23.81 -23.03
N ALA A 32 7.57 23.16 -24.18
CA ALA A 32 6.51 22.54 -24.99
C ALA A 32 5.95 21.23 -24.40
N VAL A 33 6.66 20.61 -23.45
CA VAL A 33 6.20 19.37 -22.77
C VAL A 33 5.34 19.69 -21.53
N SER A 34 5.42 20.92 -20.97
CA SER A 34 4.65 21.32 -19.79
C SER A 34 3.29 21.98 -20.06
N ASP A 35 2.95 22.22 -21.34
CA ASP A 35 1.73 22.95 -21.75
C ASP A 35 0.77 22.10 -22.62
N GLN A 36 1.03 20.79 -22.71
CA GLN A 36 0.06 19.79 -23.16
C GLN A 36 -0.48 18.98 -21.98
N ALA A 37 -1.15 19.67 -21.05
CA ALA A 37 -2.18 19.01 -20.26
C ALA A 37 -3.29 18.58 -21.22
N GLU A 38 -3.22 17.34 -21.70
CA GLU A 38 -4.05 16.89 -22.81
C GLU A 38 -5.54 17.10 -22.50
N ASN A 39 -6.24 17.66 -23.49
CA ASN A 39 -7.63 18.11 -23.39
C ASN A 39 -8.60 16.91 -23.50
N GLN A 40 -8.35 15.89 -22.67
CA GLN A 40 -9.09 14.63 -22.62
C GLN A 40 -10.31 14.78 -21.71
N GLY A 41 -11.43 14.22 -22.16
CA GLY A 41 -12.63 14.04 -21.35
C GLY A 41 -13.23 12.68 -21.66
N PHE A 42 -13.62 11.97 -20.61
CA PHE A 42 -14.27 10.67 -20.70
C PHE A 42 -15.65 10.71 -20.03
N THR A 43 -16.61 10.04 -20.66
CA THR A 43 -17.98 9.86 -20.17
C THR A 43 -18.24 8.36 -20.09
N ALA A 44 -18.87 7.91 -19.00
CA ALA A 44 -19.39 6.55 -18.90
C ALA A 44 -20.87 6.58 -18.52
N VAL A 45 -21.69 5.83 -19.26
CA VAL A 45 -23.15 5.79 -19.14
C VAL A 45 -23.60 4.37 -18.87
N TYR A 46 -24.26 4.15 -17.73
CA TYR A 46 -24.92 2.88 -17.42
C TYR A 46 -26.36 2.88 -17.95
N HIS A 47 -26.65 2.00 -18.90
CA HIS A 47 -27.95 1.93 -19.56
C HIS A 47 -28.94 1.00 -18.84
N ALA A 48 -30.23 1.18 -19.12
CA ALA A 48 -31.30 0.39 -18.50
C ALA A 48 -31.28 -1.11 -18.89
N ASP A 49 -30.63 -1.45 -20.01
CA ASP A 49 -30.40 -2.83 -20.47
C ASP A 49 -29.15 -3.49 -19.85
N ARG A 50 -28.51 -2.80 -18.91
CA ARG A 50 -27.25 -3.16 -18.22
C ARG A 50 -25.97 -3.09 -19.05
N THR A 51 -26.01 -2.51 -20.25
CA THR A 51 -24.76 -2.16 -20.95
C THR A 51 -24.13 -0.89 -20.39
N ILE A 52 -22.82 -0.73 -20.54
CA ILE A 52 -22.09 0.51 -20.23
C ILE A 52 -21.45 1.03 -21.50
N THR A 53 -21.80 2.25 -21.90
CA THR A 53 -21.07 2.97 -22.97
C THR A 53 -20.03 3.88 -22.35
N VAL A 54 -18.79 3.72 -22.79
CA VAL A 54 -17.67 4.64 -22.52
C VAL A 54 -17.36 5.38 -23.81
N GLU A 55 -17.26 6.70 -23.74
CA GLU A 55 -16.86 7.56 -24.85
C GLU A 55 -15.87 8.63 -24.39
N GLY A 56 -15.02 9.10 -25.30
CA GLY A 56 -14.12 10.20 -24.97
C GLY A 56 -13.11 10.52 -26.05
N THR A 57 -12.12 11.32 -25.67
CA THR A 57 -11.01 11.75 -26.53
C THR A 57 -9.66 11.43 -25.90
N ALA A 58 -8.84 10.66 -26.62
CA ALA A 58 -7.42 10.46 -26.39
C ALA A 58 -6.63 10.93 -27.64
N PRO A 59 -6.36 12.25 -27.81
CA PRO A 59 -5.73 12.80 -29.02
C PRO A 59 -4.35 12.20 -29.33
N SER A 60 -3.57 11.86 -28.30
CA SER A 60 -2.29 11.16 -28.38
C SER A 60 -2.35 9.75 -28.98
N HIS A 61 -3.55 9.17 -29.13
CA HIS A 61 -3.78 7.85 -29.73
C HIS A 61 -4.48 7.92 -31.08
N ALA A 62 -4.52 9.08 -31.74
CA ALA A 62 -5.23 9.21 -33.01
C ALA A 62 -4.79 8.14 -34.05
N GLY A 63 -5.69 7.21 -34.40
CA GLY A 63 -5.41 6.06 -35.27
C GLY A 63 -4.83 4.81 -34.60
N GLY A 64 -4.68 4.79 -33.28
CA GLY A 64 -4.16 3.69 -32.46
C GLY A 64 -5.23 2.98 -31.63
N THR A 65 -4.84 2.44 -30.47
CA THR A 65 -5.74 1.80 -29.49
C THR A 65 -5.45 2.28 -28.07
N ILE A 66 -6.48 2.28 -27.23
CA ILE A 66 -6.40 2.44 -25.77
C ILE A 66 -6.99 1.18 -25.12
N GLU A 67 -6.71 0.97 -23.84
CA GLU A 67 -7.33 -0.11 -23.07
C GLU A 67 -8.48 0.42 -22.22
N LEU A 68 -9.59 -0.31 -22.19
CA LEU A 68 -10.66 -0.14 -21.22
C LEU A 68 -10.74 -1.38 -20.35
N GLN A 69 -10.69 -1.23 -19.04
CA GLN A 69 -10.91 -2.32 -18.07
C GLN A 69 -12.22 -2.05 -17.31
N PHE A 70 -13.05 -3.08 -17.16
CA PHE A 70 -14.31 -3.03 -16.42
C PHE A 70 -14.29 -4.10 -15.33
N ASP A 71 -14.27 -3.68 -14.06
CA ASP A 71 -14.27 -4.57 -12.91
C ASP A 71 -15.61 -4.47 -12.17
N HIS A 72 -16.21 -5.59 -11.78
CA HIS A 72 -17.47 -5.55 -11.03
C HIS A 72 -17.61 -6.57 -9.89
N HIS A 73 -18.07 -6.08 -8.74
CA HIS A 73 -18.02 -6.78 -7.45
C HIS A 73 -19.39 -7.31 -6.98
N ALA A 74 -20.25 -7.80 -7.88
CA ALA A 74 -21.56 -8.35 -7.49
C ALA A 74 -21.48 -9.69 -6.73
N SER A 75 -20.50 -10.53 -7.04
CA SER A 75 -20.21 -11.81 -6.38
C SER A 75 -18.92 -12.42 -6.95
N LEU A 76 -18.34 -13.40 -6.25
CA LEU A 76 -17.21 -14.17 -6.76
C LEU A 76 -17.66 -15.25 -7.78
N PRO A 77 -16.80 -15.62 -8.75
CA PRO A 77 -15.50 -15.03 -9.05
C PRO A 77 -15.64 -13.67 -9.73
N PHE A 78 -14.73 -12.73 -9.44
CA PHE A 78 -14.70 -11.43 -10.11
C PHE A 78 -14.62 -11.59 -11.63
N GLU A 79 -15.48 -10.85 -12.32
CA GLU A 79 -15.46 -10.67 -13.76
C GLU A 79 -14.74 -9.34 -14.03
N GLN A 80 -13.66 -9.44 -14.80
CA GLN A 80 -12.81 -8.34 -15.22
C GLN A 80 -12.79 -8.39 -16.74
N ILE A 81 -13.31 -7.36 -17.40
CA ILE A 81 -13.35 -7.27 -18.86
C ILE A 81 -12.29 -6.27 -19.29
N ILE A 82 -11.22 -6.76 -19.90
CA ILE A 82 -10.18 -5.91 -20.50
C ILE A 82 -10.41 -5.86 -22.01
N GLN A 83 -10.57 -4.66 -22.55
CA GLN A 83 -10.88 -4.41 -23.94
C GLN A 83 -9.91 -3.39 -24.55
N GLN A 84 -9.20 -3.80 -25.58
CA GLN A 84 -8.49 -2.88 -26.46
C GLN A 84 -9.50 -2.21 -27.41
N VAL A 85 -9.61 -0.88 -27.36
CA VAL A 85 -10.56 -0.05 -28.12
C VAL A 85 -9.80 0.81 -29.11
N LYS A 86 -10.26 0.85 -30.36
CA LYS A 86 -9.66 1.69 -31.40
C LYS A 86 -10.02 3.15 -31.22
N VAL A 87 -9.03 4.01 -31.40
CA VAL A 87 -9.17 5.47 -31.42
C VAL A 87 -9.12 5.96 -32.86
N ASP A 88 -10.08 6.80 -33.25
CA ASP A 88 -10.16 7.33 -34.62
C ASP A 88 -9.04 8.34 -34.93
N ALA A 89 -8.94 8.76 -36.19
CA ALA A 89 -7.90 9.70 -36.63
C ALA A 89 -8.05 11.13 -36.03
N ASN A 90 -9.11 11.41 -35.29
CA ASN A 90 -9.35 12.65 -34.55
C ASN A 90 -9.16 12.47 -33.04
N GLY A 91 -8.65 11.31 -32.59
CA GLY A 91 -8.46 11.01 -31.18
C GLY A 91 -9.72 10.56 -30.44
N ARG A 92 -10.83 10.25 -31.11
CA ARG A 92 -12.10 9.87 -30.46
C ARG A 92 -12.25 8.36 -30.36
N PHE A 93 -12.90 7.89 -29.30
CA PHE A 93 -13.30 6.50 -29.17
C PHE A 93 -14.69 6.38 -28.55
N THR A 94 -15.31 5.23 -28.78
CA THR A 94 -16.49 4.77 -28.06
C THR A 94 -16.46 3.25 -27.97
N TYR A 95 -16.93 2.71 -26.86
CA TYR A 95 -17.11 1.28 -26.65
C TYR A 95 -18.32 1.05 -25.76
N THR A 96 -19.08 0.00 -26.06
CA THR A 96 -20.22 -0.43 -25.24
C THR A 96 -19.98 -1.87 -24.80
N THR A 97 -20.04 -2.13 -23.50
CA THR A 97 -19.92 -3.49 -22.94
C THR A 97 -21.12 -4.36 -23.35
N PRO A 98 -20.99 -5.69 -23.27
CA PRO A 98 -22.15 -6.56 -23.09
C PRO A 98 -22.98 -6.17 -21.85
N PRO A 99 -24.23 -6.66 -21.70
CA PRO A 99 -25.00 -6.46 -20.48
C PRO A 99 -24.30 -7.03 -19.24
N MET A 100 -24.03 -6.18 -18.25
CA MET A 100 -23.29 -6.52 -17.03
C MET A 100 -24.21 -7.15 -15.97
N ALA A 101 -23.66 -8.07 -15.18
CA ALA A 101 -24.40 -8.72 -14.10
C ALA A 101 -24.62 -7.79 -12.90
N SER A 102 -23.61 -6.97 -12.58
CA SER A 102 -23.62 -6.01 -11.47
C SER A 102 -24.24 -4.66 -11.86
N ASP A 103 -24.98 -4.04 -10.94
CA ASP A 103 -25.46 -2.66 -11.02
C ASP A 103 -24.36 -1.61 -10.75
N ARG A 104 -23.11 -2.04 -10.52
CA ARG A 104 -21.95 -1.22 -10.17
C ARG A 104 -20.69 -1.73 -10.87
N VAL A 105 -20.04 -0.87 -11.65
CA VAL A 105 -18.84 -1.24 -12.41
C VAL A 105 -17.80 -0.14 -12.31
N ASN A 106 -16.58 -0.55 -11.97
CA ASN A 106 -15.39 0.27 -12.00
C ASN A 106 -14.83 0.26 -13.42
N VAL A 107 -14.69 1.42 -14.07
CA VAL A 107 -14.17 1.52 -15.42
C VAL A 107 -12.83 2.24 -15.41
N PHE A 108 -11.78 1.59 -15.92
CA PHE A 108 -10.47 2.20 -16.12
C PHE A 108 -10.25 2.43 -17.61
N VAL A 109 -9.70 3.59 -17.97
CA VAL A 109 -9.31 3.99 -19.33
C VAL A 109 -7.79 4.15 -19.31
N THR A 110 -7.05 3.19 -19.83
CA THR A 110 -5.59 3.27 -19.90
C THR A 110 -5.14 3.84 -21.23
N THR A 111 -4.50 5.01 -21.16
CA THR A 111 -3.79 5.66 -22.26
C THR A 111 -2.28 5.36 -22.17
N ASN A 112 -1.53 5.74 -23.21
CA ASN A 112 -0.10 5.54 -23.39
C ASN A 112 0.76 5.80 -22.15
N GLU A 113 1.83 4.99 -22.05
CA GLU A 113 2.81 4.98 -20.95
C GLU A 113 2.17 4.93 -19.54
N ASN A 114 1.20 4.01 -19.37
CA ASN A 114 0.61 3.59 -18.09
C ASN A 114 -0.25 4.64 -17.35
N ILE A 115 -0.87 5.58 -18.06
CA ILE A 115 -1.84 6.53 -17.47
C ILE A 115 -3.23 5.87 -17.47
N SER A 116 -3.75 5.49 -16.30
CA SER A 116 -5.09 4.86 -16.15
C SER A 116 -6.09 5.79 -15.46
N TYR A 117 -7.09 6.28 -16.19
CA TYR A 117 -8.20 7.10 -15.65
C TYR A 117 -9.33 6.21 -15.13
N TYR A 118 -9.83 6.48 -13.93
CA TYR A 118 -10.94 5.72 -13.33
C TYR A 118 -12.27 6.48 -13.39
N LEU A 119 -13.35 5.74 -13.69
CA LEU A 119 -14.73 6.18 -13.75
C LEU A 119 -15.57 5.13 -12.99
N GLY A 120 -16.07 5.45 -11.80
CA GLY A 120 -16.99 4.57 -11.06
C GLY A 120 -18.43 4.74 -11.55
N VAL A 121 -19.07 3.68 -12.05
CA VAL A 121 -20.35 3.77 -12.77
C VAL A 121 -21.44 2.93 -12.06
N ARG A 122 -22.67 3.45 -11.94
CA ARG A 122 -23.81 2.77 -11.29
C ARG A 122 -25.09 2.83 -12.11
N ALA A 123 -25.93 1.81 -11.98
CA ALA A 123 -27.21 1.68 -12.67
C ALA A 123 -28.37 2.41 -11.94
N PRO A 124 -29.28 3.10 -12.67
CA PRO A 124 -29.04 3.82 -13.92
C PRO A 124 -28.30 5.14 -13.63
N GLY A 125 -27.34 5.53 -14.47
CA GLY A 125 -26.57 6.73 -14.19
C GLY A 125 -25.53 7.10 -15.24
N THR A 126 -25.27 8.41 -15.32
CA THR A 126 -24.18 9.00 -16.10
C THR A 126 -23.09 9.48 -15.14
N LEU A 127 -21.83 9.18 -15.47
CA LEU A 127 -20.67 9.88 -14.93
C LEU A 127 -20.00 10.67 -16.06
N VAL A 128 -19.72 11.95 -15.79
CA VAL A 128 -18.99 12.84 -16.69
C VAL A 128 -17.76 13.31 -15.94
N GLN A 129 -16.57 13.15 -16.52
CA GLN A 129 -15.40 13.86 -16.04
C GLN A 129 -15.47 15.32 -16.51
N GLU A 130 -15.72 16.26 -15.61
CA GLU A 130 -15.55 17.68 -15.94
C GLU A 130 -14.07 18.04 -16.08
N ARG A 131 -13.81 19.08 -16.90
CA ARG A 131 -12.47 19.46 -17.36
C ARG A 131 -11.54 19.78 -16.19
N PRO A 132 -10.21 19.57 -16.34
CA PRO A 132 -9.24 20.22 -15.47
C PRO A 132 -9.47 21.74 -15.52
N GLY A 133 -9.80 22.35 -14.37
CA GLY A 133 -9.95 23.80 -14.25
C GLY A 133 -8.64 24.52 -14.61
N PRO A 134 -8.69 25.62 -15.38
CA PRO A 134 -7.47 26.31 -15.81
C PRO A 134 -6.85 27.11 -14.66
N GLY A 135 -5.61 26.77 -14.32
CA GLY A 135 -4.69 27.60 -13.54
C GLY A 135 -4.61 27.28 -12.05
N ILE A 136 -3.40 26.90 -11.62
CA ILE A 136 -2.73 27.29 -10.37
C ILE A 136 -1.23 26.97 -10.54
N GLU A 137 -0.36 27.77 -9.93
CA GLU A 137 1.09 27.61 -10.04
C GLU A 137 1.56 26.23 -9.53
N GLN A 138 2.47 25.60 -10.27
CA GLN A 138 3.34 24.57 -9.69
C GLN A 138 4.08 25.17 -8.50
N LEU A 139 4.18 24.43 -7.38
CA LEU A 139 5.06 24.82 -6.28
C LEU A 139 6.51 24.73 -6.77
N THR A 140 7.03 25.84 -7.30
CA THR A 140 8.41 25.88 -7.78
C THR A 140 9.39 25.76 -6.61
N PRO A 141 10.60 25.20 -6.83
CA PRO A 141 11.63 25.17 -5.80
C PRO A 141 11.94 26.58 -5.27
N GLY A 142 11.46 26.88 -4.07
CA GLY A 142 11.52 28.22 -3.46
C GLY A 142 10.16 28.82 -3.04
N ASP A 143 9.04 28.15 -3.29
CA ASP A 143 7.74 28.56 -2.75
C ASP A 143 7.78 28.67 -1.21
N PRO A 144 7.32 29.76 -0.57
CA PRO A 144 7.40 29.93 0.88
C PRO A 144 6.57 28.95 1.72
N ARG A 145 5.65 28.20 1.11
CA ARG A 145 4.94 27.06 1.73
C ARG A 145 5.81 25.81 1.79
N LEU A 146 6.80 25.71 0.90
CA LEU A 146 7.86 24.71 0.95
C LEU A 146 9.00 25.24 1.84
N THR A 147 9.06 24.81 3.11
CA THR A 147 10.37 24.76 3.78
C THR A 147 11.26 23.84 2.96
N SER A 148 12.26 24.39 2.27
CA SER A 148 12.89 23.80 1.08
C SER A 148 13.61 22.46 1.34
N LYS A 149 12.84 21.37 1.42
CA LYS A 149 13.31 20.00 1.58
C LYS A 149 13.05 19.16 0.33
N VAL A 150 13.05 19.74 -0.86
CA VAL A 150 13.10 18.98 -2.12
C VAL A 150 14.57 18.95 -2.56
N GLY A 151 15.12 17.75 -2.79
CA GLY A 151 16.53 17.55 -3.18
C GLY A 151 17.48 17.21 -2.02
N GLU A 152 18.72 16.83 -2.37
CA GLU A 152 19.70 16.18 -1.49
C GLU A 152 20.01 16.91 -0.17
N SER A 153 20.01 18.26 -0.16
CA SER A 153 20.23 19.04 1.07
C SER A 153 19.15 18.82 2.13
N GLY A 154 17.89 18.61 1.71
CA GLY A 154 16.79 18.26 2.61
C GLY A 154 16.90 16.84 3.15
N ILE A 155 17.43 15.90 2.36
CA ILE A 155 17.69 14.50 2.80
C ILE A 155 18.72 14.52 3.93
N ALA A 156 19.82 15.27 3.74
CA ALA A 156 20.87 15.40 4.74
C ALA A 156 20.35 15.99 6.06
N GLU A 157 19.43 16.98 6.02
CA GLU A 157 18.79 17.54 7.21
C GLU A 157 17.94 16.50 7.95
N ILE A 158 17.08 15.76 7.23
CA ILE A 158 16.22 14.73 7.83
C ILE A 158 17.06 13.58 8.40
N ARG A 159 18.15 13.18 7.73
CA ARG A 159 19.10 12.17 8.24
C ARG A 159 19.87 12.66 9.47
N ALA A 160 20.22 13.95 9.54
CA ALA A 160 20.82 14.53 10.75
C ALA A 160 19.83 14.52 11.94
N LYS A 161 18.56 14.85 11.68
CA LYS A 161 17.46 14.73 12.66
C LYS A 161 17.18 13.28 13.08
N TRP A 162 17.25 12.33 12.15
CA TRP A 162 17.18 10.91 12.48
C TRP A 162 18.35 10.49 13.37
N LYS A 163 19.59 10.87 13.04
CA LYS A 163 20.77 10.61 13.89
C LYS A 163 20.67 11.24 15.30
N GLN A 164 19.85 12.29 15.47
CA GLN A 164 19.54 12.88 16.78
C GLN A 164 18.46 12.12 17.56
N TYR A 165 17.48 11.51 16.87
CA TYR A 165 16.26 10.96 17.48
C TYR A 165 16.08 9.45 17.35
N ALA A 166 16.93 8.76 16.59
CA ALA A 166 16.90 7.32 16.43
C ALA A 166 16.98 6.61 17.80
N PRO A 167 16.17 5.56 18.03
CA PRO A 167 16.11 4.89 19.31
C PRO A 167 17.42 4.14 19.59
N VAL A 168 17.86 4.17 20.84
CA VAL A 168 19.01 3.40 21.32
C VAL A 168 18.61 1.94 21.55
N PHE A 169 17.39 1.72 22.07
CA PHE A 169 16.85 0.38 22.34
C PHE A 169 16.23 -0.26 21.09
N LYS A 170 16.52 -1.54 20.90
CA LYS A 170 15.90 -2.40 19.86
C LYS A 170 14.73 -3.20 20.41
N GLU A 171 13.90 -3.75 19.52
CA GLU A 171 12.78 -4.63 19.91
C GLU A 171 13.23 -5.93 20.63
N THR A 172 14.51 -6.30 20.56
CA THR A 172 15.09 -7.43 21.33
C THR A 172 15.44 -7.10 22.79
N ASP A 173 15.61 -5.83 23.14
CA ASP A 173 16.32 -5.45 24.37
C ASP A 173 15.41 -5.39 25.61
N SER A 174 15.95 -5.63 26.81
CA SER A 174 15.17 -5.44 28.04
C SER A 174 14.95 -3.95 28.31
N VAL A 175 13.68 -3.50 28.37
CA VAL A 175 13.30 -2.09 28.55
C VAL A 175 12.95 -1.69 29.99
N PHE A 176 12.82 -2.66 30.89
CA PHE A 176 12.42 -2.44 32.28
C PHE A 176 13.60 -2.09 33.18
N ALA A 177 13.49 -1.00 33.94
CA ALA A 177 14.31 -0.77 35.13
C ALA A 177 13.77 -1.59 36.32
N GLU A 178 12.44 -1.71 36.42
CA GLU A 178 11.72 -2.58 37.35
C GLU A 178 10.62 -3.29 36.55
N ARG A 179 10.58 -4.64 36.58
CA ARG A 179 9.57 -5.38 35.83
C ARG A 179 8.17 -5.23 36.47
N PRO A 180 7.12 -5.06 35.66
CA PRO A 180 5.74 -5.12 36.14
C PRO A 180 5.41 -6.49 36.75
N LEU A 181 4.45 -6.53 37.67
CA LEU A 181 3.66 -7.72 37.95
C LEU A 181 2.24 -7.48 37.44
N THR A 182 1.84 -8.29 36.48
CA THR A 182 0.54 -8.22 35.81
C THR A 182 -0.53 -9.08 36.48
N SER A 183 -0.24 -9.69 37.62
CA SER A 183 -1.17 -10.42 38.47
C SER A 183 -0.98 -10.03 39.94
N SER A 184 -1.97 -10.31 40.79
CA SER A 184 -1.89 -9.98 42.22
C SER A 184 -0.71 -10.67 42.93
N PRO A 185 0.11 -9.93 43.72
CA PRO A 185 0.03 -8.50 44.00
C PRO A 185 0.57 -7.65 42.84
N TYR A 186 -0.30 -6.82 42.25
CA TYR A 186 0.00 -6.00 41.09
C TYR A 186 1.12 -5.01 41.34
N ARG A 187 1.98 -4.80 40.35
CA ARG A 187 3.00 -3.73 40.34
C ARG A 187 3.13 -3.15 38.95
N ALA A 188 3.06 -1.83 38.83
CA ALA A 188 3.22 -1.13 37.56
C ALA A 188 4.60 -1.37 36.93
N GLY A 189 5.63 -1.58 37.76
CA GLY A 189 7.02 -1.57 37.31
C GLY A 189 7.46 -0.18 36.86
N ARG A 190 8.60 -0.10 36.18
CA ARG A 190 9.19 1.15 35.71
C ARG A 190 10.06 0.90 34.49
N LEU A 191 9.84 1.66 33.43
CA LEU A 191 10.70 1.67 32.24
C LEU A 191 12.03 2.38 32.52
N GLN A 192 13.06 2.02 31.75
CA GLN A 192 14.31 2.78 31.76
C GLN A 192 14.09 4.19 31.19
N GLU A 193 14.76 5.18 31.76
CA GLU A 193 14.64 6.59 31.36
C GLU A 193 15.00 6.82 29.88
N GLN A 194 15.97 6.08 29.37
CA GLN A 194 16.34 6.12 27.96
C GLN A 194 15.23 5.55 27.03
N VAL A 195 14.43 4.58 27.48
CA VAL A 195 13.29 4.06 26.69
C VAL A 195 12.18 5.10 26.57
N LEU A 196 11.93 5.85 27.65
CA LEU A 196 11.00 6.99 27.64
C LEU A 196 11.54 8.14 26.75
N THR A 197 12.87 8.33 26.76
CA THR A 197 13.57 9.32 25.92
C THR A 197 13.52 8.93 24.44
N ASP A 198 13.74 7.67 24.09
CA ASP A 198 13.63 7.14 22.72
C ASP A 198 12.20 7.34 22.17
N ALA A 199 11.17 7.04 22.98
CA ALA A 199 9.77 7.24 22.59
C ALA A 199 9.40 8.72 22.43
N LEU A 200 9.90 9.60 23.31
CA LEU A 200 9.74 11.04 23.18
C LEU A 200 10.45 11.59 21.93
N ASN A 201 11.67 11.14 21.68
CA ASN A 201 12.44 11.53 20.50
C ASN A 201 11.78 11.05 19.21
N MET A 202 11.24 9.83 19.19
CA MET A 202 10.45 9.36 18.05
C MET A 202 9.21 10.21 17.82
N THR A 203 8.50 10.58 18.90
CA THR A 203 7.35 11.50 18.85
C THR A 203 7.74 12.85 18.26
N ARG A 204 8.93 13.36 18.60
CA ARG A 204 9.48 14.60 18.02
C ARG A 204 9.85 14.44 16.55
N PHE A 205 10.44 13.31 16.15
CA PHE A 205 10.82 13.03 14.77
C PHE A 205 9.60 12.97 13.84
N VAL A 206 8.54 12.23 14.20
CA VAL A 206 7.31 12.17 13.37
C VAL A 206 6.61 13.54 13.29
N ARG A 207 6.67 14.34 14.38
CA ARG A 207 6.17 15.72 14.38
C ARG A 207 6.99 16.66 13.51
N TYR A 208 8.32 16.53 13.52
CA TYR A 208 9.23 17.24 12.62
C TYR A 208 8.97 16.90 11.15
N LEU A 209 8.72 15.63 10.82
CA LEU A 209 8.33 15.20 9.47
C LEU A 209 6.99 15.80 9.05
N GLY A 210 5.99 15.81 9.92
CA GLY A 210 4.72 16.54 9.70
C GLY A 210 4.86 18.07 9.72
N GLY A 211 6.04 18.62 9.97
CA GLY A 211 6.29 20.06 10.08
C GLY A 211 5.52 20.74 11.23
N VAL A 212 5.23 20.03 12.32
CA VAL A 212 4.56 20.56 13.52
C VAL A 212 5.53 20.62 14.71
N SER A 213 5.15 21.31 15.79
CA SER A 213 6.09 21.67 16.86
C SER A 213 6.72 20.45 17.56
N GLU A 214 8.05 20.36 17.52
CA GLU A 214 8.88 19.36 18.23
C GLU A 214 8.95 19.60 19.75
N THR A 215 8.29 20.63 20.28
CA THR A 215 8.42 21.07 21.69
C THR A 215 7.74 20.18 22.72
N VAL A 216 7.14 19.06 22.31
CA VAL A 216 6.50 18.08 23.20
C VAL A 216 7.48 17.59 24.28
N GLN A 217 6.99 17.45 25.51
CA GLN A 217 7.75 17.04 26.68
C GLN A 217 7.18 15.77 27.31
N LEU A 218 8.04 15.00 27.97
CA LEU A 218 7.61 13.88 28.80
C LEU A 218 7.00 14.40 30.10
N ASP A 219 5.79 13.94 30.44
CA ASP A 219 5.17 14.21 31.75
C ASP A 219 5.26 12.95 32.63
N PRO A 220 5.86 13.05 33.84
CA PRO A 220 6.00 11.90 34.73
C PRO A 220 4.67 11.33 35.23
N MET A 221 3.63 12.16 35.41
CA MET A 221 2.32 11.70 35.88
C MET A 221 1.52 11.02 34.77
N LEU A 222 1.62 11.51 33.53
CA LEU A 222 1.08 10.80 32.36
C LEU A 222 1.79 9.46 32.17
N SER A 223 3.11 9.40 32.39
CA SER A 223 3.91 8.17 32.26
C SER A 223 3.58 7.15 33.37
N GLU A 224 3.46 7.60 34.62
CA GLU A 224 2.98 6.76 35.73
C GLU A 224 1.60 6.18 35.41
N SER A 225 0.67 7.01 34.94
CA SER A 225 -0.68 6.61 34.57
C SER A 225 -0.68 5.61 33.40
N ALA A 226 0.13 5.85 32.36
CA ALA A 226 0.27 4.95 31.21
C ALA A 226 0.90 3.60 31.59
N GLN A 227 1.87 3.59 32.50
CA GLN A 227 2.46 2.35 33.00
C GLN A 227 1.44 1.51 33.78
N HIS A 228 0.62 2.12 34.64
CA HIS A 228 -0.48 1.43 35.30
C HIS A 228 -1.53 0.93 34.28
N LYS A 229 -1.87 1.75 33.27
CA LYS A 229 -2.78 1.36 32.17
C LYS A 229 -2.29 0.13 31.41
N SER A 230 -1.00 0.06 31.05
CA SER A 230 -0.43 -1.11 30.38
C SER A 230 -0.59 -2.41 31.20
N VAL A 231 -0.42 -2.34 32.53
CA VAL A 231 -0.67 -3.49 33.43
C VAL A 231 -2.15 -3.86 33.54
N VAL A 232 -3.07 -2.88 33.50
CA VAL A 232 -4.52 -3.16 33.46
C VAL A 232 -4.91 -3.88 32.17
N LEU A 233 -4.33 -3.49 31.02
CA LEU A 233 -4.63 -4.10 29.73
C LEU A 233 -4.21 -5.58 29.68
N GLU A 234 -3.11 -5.98 30.33
CA GLU A 234 -2.68 -7.39 30.39
C GLU A 234 -3.72 -8.35 31.03
N GLN A 235 -4.63 -7.84 31.88
CA GLN A 235 -5.68 -8.65 32.51
C GLN A 235 -7.09 -8.35 32.02
N ALA A 236 -7.34 -7.13 31.55
CA ALA A 236 -8.69 -6.64 31.25
C ALA A 236 -8.82 -6.01 29.86
N PHE A 237 -7.95 -6.37 28.91
CA PHE A 237 -8.13 -6.01 27.51
C PHE A 237 -9.42 -6.62 26.94
N ASP A 238 -10.35 -5.75 26.57
CA ASP A 238 -11.55 -6.07 25.82
C ASP A 238 -11.38 -5.58 24.38
N PRO A 239 -11.29 -6.46 23.36
CA PRO A 239 -11.15 -6.03 21.96
C PRO A 239 -12.36 -5.24 21.44
N SER A 240 -13.53 -5.31 22.10
CA SER A 240 -14.69 -4.49 21.79
C SER A 240 -14.54 -3.05 22.30
N ASN A 241 -13.81 -2.84 23.40
CA ASN A 241 -13.68 -1.55 24.09
C ASN A 241 -12.29 -1.36 24.75
N PRO A 242 -11.19 -1.39 23.96
CA PRO A 242 -9.82 -1.47 24.50
C PRO A 242 -9.40 -0.25 25.32
N HIS A 243 -10.04 0.90 25.08
CA HIS A 243 -9.79 2.15 25.79
C HIS A 243 -10.45 2.20 27.18
N ARG A 244 -11.44 1.34 27.47
CA ARG A 244 -12.15 1.32 28.77
C ARG A 244 -12.15 -0.10 29.39
N PRO A 245 -10.96 -0.63 29.72
CA PRO A 245 -10.85 -1.92 30.42
C PRO A 245 -11.57 -1.85 31.78
N VAL A 246 -12.21 -2.95 32.16
CA VAL A 246 -12.88 -3.08 33.47
C VAL A 246 -11.84 -3.42 34.53
N LYS A 247 -11.95 -2.84 35.74
CA LYS A 247 -11.04 -3.17 36.84
C LYS A 247 -11.10 -4.67 37.20
N PRO A 248 -9.97 -5.41 37.19
CA PRO A 248 -9.92 -6.78 37.71
C PRO A 248 -10.40 -6.85 39.17
N ALA A 249 -11.11 -7.92 39.52
CA ALA A 249 -11.74 -8.05 40.84
C ALA A 249 -10.72 -8.11 42.00
N ASP A 250 -9.51 -8.62 41.72
CA ASP A 250 -8.40 -8.76 42.66
C ASP A 250 -7.40 -7.58 42.64
N MET A 251 -7.67 -6.55 41.82
CA MET A 251 -6.85 -5.33 41.73
C MET A 251 -7.33 -4.27 42.73
N GLU A 252 -6.40 -3.66 43.46
CA GLU A 252 -6.69 -2.53 44.36
C GLU A 252 -7.28 -1.33 43.60
N ASP A 253 -8.25 -0.65 44.22
CA ASP A 253 -8.90 0.54 43.64
C ASP A 253 -7.89 1.68 43.40
N SER A 254 -6.90 1.81 44.28
CA SER A 254 -5.76 2.74 44.17
C SER A 254 -5.00 2.56 42.84
N PHE A 255 -4.64 1.32 42.50
CA PHE A 255 -3.88 0.98 41.30
C PHE A 255 -4.65 1.34 40.03
N PHE A 256 -5.94 0.98 39.97
CA PHE A 256 -6.81 1.28 38.84
C PHE A 256 -7.11 2.78 38.70
N GLN A 257 -7.25 3.51 39.82
CA GLN A 257 -7.39 4.97 39.80
C GLN A 257 -6.16 5.68 39.23
N ILE A 258 -4.96 5.11 39.37
CA ILE A 258 -3.75 5.65 38.72
C ILE A 258 -3.79 5.40 37.20
N ALA A 259 -4.21 4.21 36.77
CA ALA A 259 -4.34 3.86 35.34
C ALA A 259 -5.28 4.82 34.57
N GLU A 260 -6.36 5.29 35.21
CA GLU A 260 -7.33 6.21 34.58
C GLU A 260 -7.09 7.70 34.91
N ARG A 261 -6.06 8.04 35.71
CA ARG A 261 -5.79 9.41 36.19
C ARG A 261 -5.63 10.45 35.08
N TRP A 262 -5.05 10.08 33.95
CA TRP A 262 -4.88 10.97 32.79
C TRP A 262 -6.20 11.60 32.31
N ARG A 263 -7.36 10.96 32.52
CA ARG A 263 -8.68 11.52 32.18
C ARG A 263 -9.08 12.74 33.02
N THR A 264 -8.49 12.90 34.20
CA THR A 264 -8.77 14.00 35.15
C THR A 264 -7.61 15.00 35.28
N MET A 265 -6.48 14.73 34.61
CA MET A 265 -5.38 15.68 34.46
C MET A 265 -5.79 16.79 33.49
N GLY A 266 -6.29 17.91 34.03
CA GLY A 266 -6.96 18.98 33.29
C GLY A 266 -6.23 19.51 32.04
N GLY A 267 -7.03 19.92 31.05
CA GLY A 267 -6.62 20.14 29.67
C GLY A 267 -7.42 19.23 28.73
N GLN A 268 -7.06 19.16 27.44
CA GLN A 268 -7.59 18.12 26.56
C GLN A 268 -6.65 16.92 26.58
N THR A 269 -7.07 15.80 27.18
CA THR A 269 -6.30 14.56 27.23
C THR A 269 -6.89 13.44 26.38
N PHE A 270 -6.02 12.56 25.88
CA PHE A 270 -6.35 11.46 24.96
C PHE A 270 -5.34 10.32 25.13
N GLU A 271 -5.71 9.11 24.69
CA GLU A 271 -4.90 7.91 24.81
C GLU A 271 -4.66 7.27 23.44
N ASN A 272 -3.42 6.86 23.14
CA ASN A 272 -3.12 5.90 22.07
C ASN A 272 -2.70 4.59 22.71
N LEU A 273 -3.14 3.45 22.15
CA LEU A 273 -2.78 2.11 22.62
C LEU A 273 -2.18 1.31 21.47
N HIS A 274 -1.19 0.46 21.77
CA HIS A 274 -0.57 -0.42 20.78
C HIS A 274 -0.27 -1.81 21.37
N TYR A 275 -0.28 -2.84 20.53
CA TYR A 275 -0.02 -4.23 20.89
C TYR A 275 1.35 -4.70 20.36
N LYS A 276 2.12 -5.37 21.23
CA LYS A 276 3.49 -5.88 21.04
C LYS A 276 4.61 -4.85 20.94
N TYR A 277 4.48 -3.79 20.14
CA TYR A 277 5.62 -2.87 19.97
C TYR A 277 5.93 -2.11 21.25
N LYS A 278 7.23 -1.93 21.50
CA LYS A 278 7.74 -1.06 22.56
C LYS A 278 7.44 0.41 22.26
N PRO A 279 7.50 1.32 23.24
CA PRO A 279 7.08 2.71 23.08
C PRO A 279 7.60 3.45 21.83
N ALA A 280 8.87 3.30 21.45
CA ALA A 280 9.41 3.98 20.27
C ALA A 280 8.90 3.38 18.94
N ALA A 281 8.91 2.05 18.78
CA ALA A 281 8.36 1.38 17.60
C ALA A 281 6.83 1.55 17.49
N ALA A 282 6.14 1.58 18.63
CA ALA A 282 4.72 1.86 18.70
C ALA A 282 4.40 3.27 18.16
N VAL A 283 5.20 4.30 18.47
CA VAL A 283 5.00 5.65 17.89
C VAL A 283 5.05 5.60 16.36
N LEU A 284 5.98 4.84 15.77
CA LEU A 284 6.06 4.72 14.31
C LEU A 284 4.87 3.94 13.72
N SER A 285 4.51 2.78 14.29
CA SER A 285 3.37 2.00 13.82
C SER A 285 2.03 2.75 13.95
N LEU A 286 1.89 3.62 14.97
CA LEU A 286 0.72 4.48 15.15
C LEU A 286 0.67 5.66 14.15
N MET A 287 1.77 5.98 13.46
CA MET A 287 1.75 6.92 12.33
C MET A 287 1.22 6.27 11.05
N ASP A 288 1.36 4.97 10.90
CA ASP A 288 0.74 4.20 9.82
C ASP A 288 -0.77 4.03 10.11
N ASP A 289 -1.11 3.65 11.35
CA ASP A 289 -2.48 3.51 11.88
C ASP A 289 -3.31 2.39 11.21
N ARG A 290 -2.62 1.36 10.70
CA ARG A 290 -3.22 0.12 10.19
C ARG A 290 -4.01 -0.61 11.29
N GLY A 291 -5.21 -1.05 10.94
CA GLY A 291 -6.07 -1.88 11.78
C GLY A 291 -7.55 -1.69 11.45
N VAL A 292 -8.30 -2.79 11.34
CA VAL A 292 -9.70 -2.85 10.86
C VAL A 292 -10.69 -1.89 11.54
N LYS A 293 -10.41 -1.41 12.76
CA LYS A 293 -11.24 -0.41 13.46
C LYS A 293 -10.82 1.06 13.27
N ASN A 294 -9.56 1.33 12.90
CA ASN A 294 -8.96 2.67 12.91
C ASN A 294 -8.45 3.17 11.56
N GLN A 295 -8.24 2.27 10.59
CA GLN A 295 -7.78 2.52 9.21
C GLN A 295 -8.42 3.72 8.50
N TYR A 296 -9.61 4.10 8.94
CA TYR A 296 -10.48 5.11 8.36
C TYR A 296 -10.42 6.48 9.02
N ASN A 297 -10.07 6.54 10.30
CA ASN A 297 -10.04 7.82 11.03
C ASN A 297 -8.62 8.32 11.30
N VAL A 298 -7.58 7.51 11.08
CA VAL A 298 -6.17 7.81 11.41
C VAL A 298 -6.02 8.49 12.79
N GLY A 299 -6.79 8.00 13.77
CA GLY A 299 -6.98 8.64 15.07
C GLY A 299 -5.70 8.75 15.90
N HIS A 300 -4.82 7.75 15.81
CA HIS A 300 -3.55 7.75 16.51
C HIS A 300 -2.56 8.73 15.86
N ARG A 301 -2.54 8.79 14.53
CA ARG A 301 -1.78 9.78 13.75
C ARG A 301 -2.25 11.21 14.04
N LYS A 302 -3.57 11.44 14.07
CA LYS A 302 -4.20 12.71 14.47
C LYS A 302 -3.75 13.15 15.86
N ALA A 303 -3.75 12.23 16.83
CA ALA A 303 -3.28 12.49 18.19
C ALA A 303 -1.80 12.93 18.22
N LEU A 304 -0.92 12.23 17.50
CA LEU A 304 0.53 12.52 17.47
C LEU A 304 0.86 13.80 16.70
N LEU A 305 0.13 14.14 15.64
CA LEU A 305 0.31 15.38 14.86
C LEU A 305 -0.51 16.58 15.37
N LYS A 306 -1.31 16.41 16.44
CA LYS A 306 -2.16 17.48 16.97
C LYS A 306 -1.33 18.73 17.31
N LEU A 307 -1.76 19.89 16.83
CA LEU A 307 -0.95 21.12 16.86
C LEU A 307 -0.55 21.54 18.28
N GLY A 308 -1.50 21.46 19.22
CA GLY A 308 -1.30 21.80 20.62
C GLY A 308 -0.77 20.68 21.51
N LEU A 309 -0.35 19.52 20.96
CA LEU A 309 0.27 18.46 21.77
C LEU A 309 1.53 19.00 22.46
N GLU A 310 1.48 19.03 23.79
CA GLU A 310 2.52 19.63 24.64
C GLU A 310 3.16 18.60 25.55
N GLN A 311 2.36 17.68 26.11
CA GLN A 311 2.83 16.67 27.05
C GLN A 311 2.43 15.27 26.61
N ILE A 312 3.32 14.31 26.82
CA ILE A 312 3.08 12.88 26.57
C ILE A 312 3.67 12.05 27.71
N GLY A 313 3.09 10.90 28.00
CA GLY A 313 3.66 9.89 28.88
C GLY A 313 3.47 8.50 28.30
N PHE A 314 4.42 7.61 28.58
CA PHE A 314 4.47 6.26 28.03
C PHE A 314 4.47 5.21 29.14
N GLY A 315 3.82 4.08 28.86
CA GLY A 315 3.88 2.86 29.66
C GLY A 315 3.93 1.63 28.77
N TYR A 316 4.53 0.56 29.27
CA TYR A 316 4.69 -0.69 28.52
C TYR A 316 4.71 -1.92 29.43
N THR A 317 4.10 -3.01 28.94
CA THR A 317 4.24 -4.39 29.43
C THR A 317 4.64 -5.29 28.26
N ASP A 318 4.93 -6.58 28.50
CA ASP A 318 5.40 -7.48 27.43
C ASP A 318 4.42 -7.61 26.23
N ASN A 319 3.14 -7.19 26.36
CA ASN A 319 2.17 -7.15 25.27
C ASN A 319 1.58 -5.77 24.92
N TYR A 320 1.58 -4.75 25.79
CA TYR A 320 0.83 -3.50 25.54
C TYR A 320 1.68 -2.25 25.78
N THR A 321 1.75 -1.37 24.77
CA THR A 321 2.13 0.04 24.95
C THR A 321 0.90 0.90 25.20
N SER A 322 0.97 1.77 26.20
CA SER A 322 0.00 2.85 26.43
C SER A 322 0.70 4.19 26.31
N MET A 323 0.04 5.15 25.66
CA MET A 323 0.48 6.53 25.55
C MET A 323 -0.65 7.43 26.05
N HIS A 324 -0.37 8.27 27.04
CA HIS A 324 -1.31 9.30 27.50
C HIS A 324 -0.79 10.66 27.06
N LEU A 325 -1.63 11.41 26.36
CA LEU A 325 -1.29 12.65 25.68
C LEU A 325 -2.13 13.80 26.24
N LYS A 326 -1.54 15.00 26.32
CA LYS A 326 -2.22 16.21 26.77
C LYS A 326 -1.89 17.38 25.85
N ASN A 327 -2.95 18.07 25.43
CA ASN A 327 -2.92 19.15 24.47
C ASN A 327 -3.30 20.48 25.13
N ASP A 328 -2.46 21.49 24.91
CA ASP A 328 -2.76 22.89 25.15
C ASP A 328 -3.68 23.42 24.04
N ALA A 329 -4.90 23.78 24.38
CA ALA A 329 -5.89 24.29 23.44
C ALA A 329 -5.64 25.75 23.02
N SER A 330 -4.69 26.46 23.65
CA SER A 330 -4.32 27.83 23.29
C SER A 330 -3.33 27.91 22.11
N ARG A 331 -2.63 26.81 21.80
CA ARG A 331 -1.70 26.74 20.66
C ARG A 331 -2.45 26.69 19.34
N SER A 332 -2.30 27.75 18.54
CA SER A 332 -2.86 27.89 17.21
C SER A 332 -2.05 27.17 16.12
N TRP A 333 -2.50 27.31 14.88
CA TRP A 333 -1.70 27.04 13.69
C TRP A 333 -0.37 27.80 13.73
N PRO A 334 0.75 27.17 13.32
CA PRO A 334 2.02 27.88 13.13
C PRO A 334 1.88 28.98 12.07
N ASP A 335 2.58 30.09 12.26
CA ASP A 335 2.57 31.22 11.33
C ASP A 335 2.92 30.76 9.91
N GLY A 336 2.10 31.16 8.94
CA GLY A 336 2.28 30.81 7.52
C GLY A 336 1.95 29.37 7.13
N LYS A 337 1.54 28.48 8.06
CA LYS A 337 1.20 27.09 7.73
C LYS A 337 -0.24 26.94 7.25
N ASP A 338 -0.41 26.55 5.99
CA ASP A 338 -1.72 26.47 5.34
C ASP A 338 -2.43 25.10 5.54
N TYR A 339 -1.68 24.03 5.79
CA TYR A 339 -2.19 22.69 6.11
C TYR A 339 -1.11 21.81 6.78
N VAL A 340 -1.49 20.66 7.34
CA VAL A 340 -0.57 19.58 7.78
C VAL A 340 -0.88 18.32 6.99
N ALA A 341 0.04 17.86 6.15
CA ALA A 341 -0.11 16.62 5.39
C ALA A 341 0.74 15.48 5.97
N TRP A 342 0.32 14.24 5.73
CA TRP A 342 1.08 13.02 5.92
C TRP A 342 0.80 12.07 4.74
N PRO A 343 1.82 11.69 3.93
CA PRO A 343 3.17 12.23 3.92
C PRO A 343 3.20 13.76 3.71
N ALA A 344 4.25 14.41 4.22
CA ALA A 344 4.41 15.86 4.14
C ALA A 344 5.10 16.29 2.82
N PRO A 345 4.89 17.53 2.33
CA PRO A 345 5.56 18.02 1.13
C PRO A 345 7.09 18.00 1.24
N GLY A 346 7.77 17.65 0.15
CA GLY A 346 9.22 17.52 0.08
C GLY A 346 9.73 16.08 0.30
N ASN A 347 10.97 15.95 0.76
CA ASN A 347 11.57 14.64 1.01
C ASN A 347 10.91 13.96 2.21
N PHE A 348 10.51 12.69 2.06
CA PHE A 348 9.85 11.90 3.09
C PHE A 348 10.47 10.50 3.24
N PRO A 349 10.78 10.02 4.46
CA PRO A 349 11.44 8.72 4.66
C PRO A 349 10.58 7.51 4.25
N THR A 350 11.18 6.52 3.58
CA THR A 350 10.52 5.22 3.28
C THR A 350 10.27 4.37 4.52
N LEU A 351 10.98 4.60 5.62
CA LEU A 351 10.70 3.98 6.93
C LEU A 351 9.24 4.17 7.38
N LEU A 352 8.56 5.18 6.82
CA LEU A 352 7.18 5.54 7.12
C LEU A 352 6.32 5.59 5.84
N SER A 353 6.76 4.98 4.72
CA SER A 353 6.04 4.98 3.44
C SER A 353 5.09 3.81 3.24
N ASP A 354 4.92 2.98 4.27
CA ASP A 354 3.97 1.86 4.33
C ASP A 354 2.49 2.30 4.36
N PHE A 355 2.20 3.60 4.21
CA PHE A 355 0.84 4.13 4.28
C PHE A 355 0.01 3.69 3.06
N GLU A 356 -1.08 2.98 3.32
CA GLU A 356 -2.21 2.90 2.37
C GLU A 356 -3.09 4.16 2.45
N MET A 357 -2.77 5.09 3.36
CA MET A 357 -3.64 6.17 3.84
C MET A 357 -2.91 7.50 4.02
N PHE A 358 -3.20 8.46 3.13
CA PHE A 358 -2.85 9.88 3.25
C PHE A 358 -3.77 10.58 4.26
N SER A 359 -3.28 11.66 4.84
CA SER A 359 -4.09 12.54 5.69
C SER A 359 -3.69 14.00 5.59
N LEU A 360 -4.68 14.90 5.62
CA LEU A 360 -4.51 16.34 5.48
C LEU A 360 -5.40 17.08 6.49
N HIS A 361 -4.78 17.77 7.44
CA HIS A 361 -5.46 18.75 8.29
C HIS A 361 -5.36 20.11 7.59
N LEU A 362 -6.49 20.67 7.16
CA LEU A 362 -6.59 21.99 6.56
C LEU A 362 -6.53 23.06 7.65
N ASN A 363 -5.91 24.21 7.36
CA ASN A 363 -6.04 25.36 8.24
C ASN A 363 -7.39 26.07 7.98
N PRO A 364 -8.35 26.09 8.93
CA PRO A 364 -9.61 26.83 8.77
C PRO A 364 -9.41 28.34 8.63
N ALA A 365 -8.21 28.88 8.90
CA ALA A 365 -7.83 30.26 8.57
C ALA A 365 -7.65 30.50 7.06
N ARG A 366 -7.50 29.43 6.26
CA ARG A 366 -7.21 29.46 4.83
C ARG A 366 -8.31 28.82 4.00
N TYR A 367 -8.68 27.58 4.35
CA TYR A 367 -9.52 26.72 3.56
C TYR A 367 -10.83 26.39 4.29
N ARG A 368 -11.86 26.09 3.51
CA ARG A 368 -13.10 25.45 3.94
C ARG A 368 -13.42 24.31 2.98
N LEU A 369 -13.80 23.16 3.51
CA LEU A 369 -14.44 22.11 2.72
C LEU A 369 -15.90 22.52 2.47
N ILE A 370 -16.30 22.60 1.21
CA ILE A 370 -17.66 22.99 0.81
C ILE A 370 -18.64 21.91 1.29
N ASP A 371 -18.38 20.70 0.83
CA ASP A 371 -18.99 19.43 1.18
C ASP A 371 -18.00 18.33 0.74
N GLN A 372 -18.38 17.06 0.89
CA GLN A 372 -17.63 16.01 0.23
C GLN A 372 -17.79 16.11 -1.29
N GLU A 373 -19.01 16.29 -1.81
CA GLU A 373 -19.43 16.15 -3.22
C GLU A 373 -18.66 16.97 -4.27
N HIS A 374 -18.06 18.10 -3.90
CA HIS A 374 -17.27 18.94 -4.81
C HIS A 374 -15.75 18.68 -4.73
N LEU A 375 -15.26 18.05 -3.66
CA LEU A 375 -13.84 17.73 -3.49
C LEU A 375 -13.34 16.86 -4.65
N ARG A 376 -12.19 17.18 -5.25
CA ARG A 376 -11.47 16.25 -6.13
C ARG A 376 -10.08 16.05 -5.57
N ILE A 377 -9.58 14.82 -5.60
CA ILE A 377 -8.19 14.48 -5.29
C ILE A 377 -7.55 13.97 -6.58
N GLU A 378 -6.23 14.07 -6.69
CA GLU A 378 -5.39 13.50 -7.75
C GLU A 378 -4.01 13.19 -7.16
N VAL A 379 -3.46 12.01 -7.49
CA VAL A 379 -2.10 11.62 -7.09
C VAL A 379 -1.38 11.09 -8.32
N ILE A 380 -0.20 11.62 -8.64
CA ILE A 380 0.58 11.18 -9.82
C ILE A 380 1.84 10.52 -9.30
N ASP A 381 2.02 9.24 -9.62
CA ASP A 381 3.29 8.55 -9.44
C ASP A 381 4.19 8.81 -10.66
N LYS A 382 5.25 9.59 -10.45
CA LYS A 382 6.16 9.99 -11.53
C LYS A 382 7.04 8.83 -12.01
N ARG A 383 7.25 7.77 -11.22
CA ARG A 383 8.13 6.65 -11.58
C ARG A 383 7.54 5.80 -12.69
N HIS A 384 6.26 5.44 -12.56
CA HIS A 384 5.58 4.58 -13.51
C HIS A 384 4.90 5.36 -14.65
N ALA A 385 5.03 6.70 -14.63
CA ALA A 385 4.20 7.66 -15.38
C ALA A 385 2.69 7.52 -15.12
N THR A 386 2.33 6.83 -14.02
CA THR A 386 0.96 6.46 -13.69
C THR A 386 0.26 7.56 -12.90
N LYS A 387 -0.72 8.18 -13.55
CA LYS A 387 -1.67 9.12 -12.94
C LYS A 387 -2.73 8.32 -12.18
N TRP A 388 -2.72 8.38 -10.85
CA TRP A 388 -3.80 7.84 -10.02
C TRP A 388 -4.93 8.88 -9.85
N LEU A 389 -6.12 8.46 -10.32
CA LEU A 389 -7.46 9.00 -10.04
C LEU A 389 -7.65 10.53 -9.94
N LEU A 390 -8.52 11.09 -10.80
CA LEU A 390 -9.41 12.17 -10.32
C LEU A 390 -10.54 11.54 -9.49
N TYR A 391 -10.81 12.06 -8.29
CA TYR A 391 -11.88 11.55 -7.42
C TYR A 391 -13.14 12.41 -7.54
N ASP A 392 -14.19 12.01 -8.26
CA ASP A 392 -15.51 12.66 -8.12
C ASP A 392 -16.27 12.10 -6.91
N THR A 393 -16.48 12.96 -5.93
CA THR A 393 -16.99 12.64 -4.59
C THR A 393 -18.50 12.77 -4.46
N ALA A 394 -19.20 13.32 -5.47
CA ALA A 394 -20.67 13.48 -5.43
C ALA A 394 -21.43 12.14 -5.40
N LYS A 395 -20.72 11.02 -5.56
CA LYS A 395 -21.30 9.69 -5.77
C LYS A 395 -20.62 8.57 -4.97
N PHE A 396 -19.69 8.88 -4.06
CA PHE A 396 -18.92 7.85 -3.33
C PHE A 396 -19.31 7.75 -1.85
N ARG A 397 -19.99 6.65 -1.49
CA ARG A 397 -19.99 6.09 -0.13
C ARG A 397 -19.39 4.70 -0.17
N SER A 398 -18.81 4.30 0.96
CA SER A 398 -17.98 3.12 1.16
C SER A 398 -18.71 1.78 0.99
N ASP A 399 -18.43 1.04 -0.08
CA ASP A 399 -18.82 -0.37 -0.21
C ASP A 399 -18.02 -1.21 -1.25
N ALA A 400 -16.95 -0.68 -1.88
CA ALA A 400 -16.22 -1.38 -2.97
C ALA A 400 -14.69 -1.56 -2.78
N GLY A 401 -14.16 -1.35 -1.57
CA GLY A 401 -12.89 -1.97 -1.14
C GLY A 401 -11.56 -1.57 -1.81
N GLN A 402 -11.49 -0.55 -2.68
CA GLN A 402 -10.22 -0.12 -3.32
C GLN A 402 -9.83 1.35 -3.08
N LEU A 403 -10.69 2.12 -2.41
CA LEU A 403 -10.52 3.56 -2.28
C LEU A 403 -11.23 4.05 -1.03
N TYR A 404 -10.54 4.84 -0.22
CA TYR A 404 -11.12 5.47 0.95
C TYR A 404 -11.04 6.99 0.86
N LEU A 405 -12.09 7.64 1.36
CA LEU A 405 -12.18 9.08 1.55
C LEU A 405 -13.01 9.33 2.81
N SER A 406 -12.53 10.17 3.72
CA SER A 406 -13.35 10.67 4.83
C SER A 406 -12.98 12.06 5.27
N THR A 407 -14.04 12.80 5.55
CA THR A 407 -14.06 14.00 6.38
C THR A 407 -14.92 13.66 7.60
N GLU A 408 -14.42 13.94 8.81
CA GLU A 408 -15.31 13.93 9.98
C GLU A 408 -16.34 15.07 9.83
N TYR A 409 -17.40 15.07 10.65
CA TYR A 409 -18.42 16.13 10.63
C TYR A 409 -18.59 16.76 12.02
N ASN A 410 -18.48 18.09 12.08
CA ASN A 410 -18.77 18.88 13.26
C ASN A 410 -20.24 19.31 13.24
N GLY A 411 -21.13 18.39 13.64
CA GLY A 411 -22.57 18.57 13.48
C GLY A 411 -22.99 18.35 12.03
N SER A 412 -23.38 19.43 11.32
CA SER A 412 -23.76 19.38 9.91
C SER A 412 -22.65 19.82 8.94
N GLU A 413 -21.55 20.41 9.44
CA GLU A 413 -20.44 20.87 8.59
C GLU A 413 -19.31 19.84 8.53
N PRO A 414 -18.61 19.66 7.39
CA PRO A 414 -17.38 18.89 7.34
C PRO A 414 -16.33 19.47 8.28
N SER A 415 -15.54 18.60 8.91
CA SER A 415 -14.35 18.98 9.68
C SER A 415 -13.21 19.41 8.76
N ASP A 416 -12.25 20.15 9.30
CA ASP A 416 -11.02 20.53 8.59
C ASP A 416 -10.05 19.36 8.35
N PHE A 417 -10.43 18.10 8.65
CA PHE A 417 -9.55 16.94 8.49
C PHE A 417 -10.05 16.02 7.37
N LEU A 418 -9.16 15.81 6.40
CA LEU A 418 -9.33 14.96 5.24
C LEU A 418 -8.43 13.73 5.36
N THR A 419 -8.95 12.57 4.98
CA THR A 419 -8.19 11.31 4.82
C THR A 419 -8.53 10.70 3.48
N PHE A 420 -7.55 10.12 2.79
CA PHE A 420 -7.77 9.37 1.56
C PHE A 420 -6.75 8.26 1.40
N GLY A 421 -7.16 7.15 0.80
CA GLY A 421 -6.30 5.98 0.62
C GLY A 421 -5.97 5.69 -0.85
N LEU A 422 -4.87 4.98 -1.06
CA LEU A 422 -4.47 4.35 -2.32
C LEU A 422 -4.06 2.91 -2.00
N LEU A 423 -4.81 1.93 -2.50
CA LEU A 423 -4.36 0.54 -2.47
C LEU A 423 -3.28 0.32 -3.54
N ASP A 424 -2.43 -0.69 -3.29
CA ASP A 424 -1.37 -1.15 -4.20
C ASP A 424 -0.25 -0.13 -4.52
N LEU A 425 -0.10 0.93 -3.70
CA LEU A 425 0.98 1.92 -3.81
C LEU A 425 2.30 1.40 -3.21
N ASP A 426 3.15 0.76 -4.01
CA ASP A 426 4.49 0.30 -3.58
C ASP A 426 5.54 1.41 -3.67
N ILE A 427 5.79 2.10 -2.55
CA ILE A 427 6.76 3.20 -2.46
C ILE A 427 8.18 2.71 -2.17
N GLN A 428 9.13 3.14 -2.99
CA GLN A 428 10.54 2.80 -2.93
C GLN A 428 11.47 4.03 -2.80
N ASP A 429 12.77 3.80 -2.61
CA ASP A 429 13.79 4.86 -2.53
C ASP A 429 13.91 5.61 -3.86
N GLY A 430 13.68 6.92 -3.85
CA GLY A 430 13.75 7.79 -5.01
C GLY A 430 12.41 8.03 -5.73
N ASP A 431 11.33 7.37 -5.34
CA ASP A 431 10.01 7.57 -5.95
C ASP A 431 9.46 8.98 -5.66
N GLU A 432 8.69 9.54 -6.60
CA GLU A 432 8.12 10.88 -6.49
C GLU A 432 6.63 10.88 -6.77
N LEU A 433 5.85 11.47 -5.85
CA LEU A 433 4.41 11.67 -5.99
C LEU A 433 4.08 13.16 -6.12
N SER A 434 3.09 13.49 -6.94
CA SER A 434 2.44 14.81 -6.96
C SER A 434 0.98 14.68 -6.56
N VAL A 435 0.58 15.35 -5.49
CA VAL A 435 -0.79 15.33 -4.94
C VAL A 435 -1.48 16.66 -5.26
N ARG A 436 -2.72 16.62 -5.77
CA ARG A 436 -3.58 17.79 -6.01
C ARG A 436 -4.97 17.56 -5.41
N ILE A 437 -5.57 18.60 -4.84
CA ILE A 437 -6.86 18.57 -4.16
C ILE A 437 -7.66 19.83 -4.53
N THR A 438 -8.75 19.71 -5.28
CA THR A 438 -9.64 20.82 -5.69
C THR A 438 -11.03 20.70 -5.05
N GLY A 439 -11.95 21.65 -5.30
CA GLY A 439 -13.26 21.68 -4.63
C GLY A 439 -13.20 22.20 -3.19
N LEU A 440 -12.13 22.91 -2.84
CA LEU A 440 -12.01 23.66 -1.60
C LEU A 440 -12.50 25.08 -1.83
N GLN A 441 -12.90 25.78 -0.75
CA GLN A 441 -13.12 27.23 -0.76
C GLN A 441 -12.07 27.94 0.07
N ASP A 442 -11.74 29.18 -0.31
CA ASP A 442 -11.07 30.13 0.55
C ASP A 442 -12.07 30.82 1.52
N ARG A 443 -11.57 31.70 2.40
CA ARG A 443 -12.42 32.47 3.32
C ARG A 443 -13.34 33.52 2.66
N GLN A 444 -13.21 33.75 1.36
CA GLN A 444 -14.06 34.64 0.56
C GLN A 444 -15.11 33.83 -0.24
N GLY A 445 -15.17 32.51 -0.03
CA GLY A 445 -16.04 31.59 -0.77
C GLY A 445 -15.61 31.36 -2.21
N GLN A 446 -14.39 31.76 -2.59
CA GLN A 446 -13.84 31.48 -3.93
C GLN A 446 -13.29 30.06 -3.97
N GLU A 447 -13.50 29.36 -5.09
CA GLU A 447 -12.95 28.02 -5.27
C GLU A 447 -11.41 28.07 -5.28
N THR A 448 -10.80 27.09 -4.64
CA THR A 448 -9.34 26.98 -4.51
C THR A 448 -8.89 25.52 -4.49
N SER A 449 -7.57 25.33 -4.51
CA SER A 449 -6.97 24.00 -4.46
C SER A 449 -5.65 23.98 -3.69
N ILE A 450 -5.25 22.78 -3.29
CA ILE A 450 -3.94 22.47 -2.73
C ILE A 450 -3.22 21.58 -3.75
N ALA A 451 -1.94 21.82 -3.98
CA ALA A 451 -1.07 20.90 -4.69
C ALA A 451 0.28 20.82 -3.96
N TYR A 452 0.91 19.64 -3.93
CA TYR A 452 2.24 19.44 -3.35
C TYR A 452 2.93 18.20 -3.93
N GLU A 453 4.25 18.19 -3.88
CA GLU A 453 5.06 17.03 -4.25
C GLU A 453 5.69 16.37 -3.03
N VAL A 454 5.87 15.05 -3.10
CA VAL A 454 6.58 14.24 -2.10
C VAL A 454 7.64 13.41 -2.80
N ARG A 455 8.86 13.38 -2.27
CA ARG A 455 9.95 12.54 -2.76
C ARG A 455 10.38 11.54 -1.69
N PHE A 456 10.27 10.26 -1.97
CA PHE A 456 10.60 9.21 -1.01
C PHE A 456 12.10 8.90 -1.03
N PHE A 457 12.64 8.59 0.14
CA PHE A 457 14.04 8.22 0.26
C PHE A 457 14.31 7.26 1.44
N GLU A 458 15.28 6.38 1.28
CA GLU A 458 15.75 5.50 2.35
C GLU A 458 16.55 6.29 3.39
N LEU A 459 16.12 6.16 4.65
CA LEU A 459 16.64 6.91 5.79
C LEU A 459 17.96 6.32 6.29
N ASP A 460 18.12 4.99 6.21
CA ASP A 460 19.34 4.29 6.56
C ASP A 460 20.33 4.29 5.39
N GLU A 461 21.42 5.03 5.54
CA GLU A 461 22.46 5.18 4.53
C GLU A 461 23.20 3.87 4.22
N GLN A 462 23.24 2.91 5.17
CA GLN A 462 23.84 1.60 4.97
C GLN A 462 22.91 0.72 4.13
N LYS A 463 21.64 0.61 4.53
CA LYS A 463 20.60 -0.11 3.76
C LYS A 463 20.47 0.43 2.34
N GLN A 464 20.51 1.75 2.17
CA GLN A 464 20.50 2.39 0.84
C GLN A 464 21.75 2.05 0.02
N ALA A 465 22.93 1.91 0.63
CA ALA A 465 24.15 1.50 -0.06
C ALA A 465 24.14 0.02 -0.46
N GLU A 466 23.60 -0.85 0.40
CA GLU A 466 23.42 -2.27 0.13
C GLU A 466 22.44 -2.52 -1.02
N GLU A 467 21.27 -1.86 -1.01
CA GLU A 467 20.27 -2.02 -2.07
C GLU A 467 20.76 -1.48 -3.42
N ARG A 468 21.46 -0.33 -3.46
CA ARG A 468 22.13 0.16 -4.68
C ARG A 468 23.15 -0.85 -5.23
N LYS A 469 23.94 -1.49 -4.36
CA LYS A 469 24.91 -2.51 -4.76
C LYS A 469 24.21 -3.74 -5.34
N ARG A 470 23.12 -4.19 -4.70
CA ARG A 470 22.28 -5.30 -5.15
C ARG A 470 21.66 -5.02 -6.52
N GLN A 471 21.10 -3.83 -6.73
CA GLN A 471 20.54 -3.40 -8.02
C GLN A 471 21.61 -3.33 -9.12
N GLU A 472 22.83 -2.85 -8.81
CA GLU A 472 23.92 -2.83 -9.79
C GLU A 472 24.39 -4.26 -10.14
N GLU A 473 24.48 -5.17 -9.16
CA GLU A 473 24.79 -6.58 -9.38
C GLU A 473 23.71 -7.28 -10.21
N GLN A 474 22.43 -7.02 -9.94
CA GLN A 474 21.31 -7.54 -10.74
C GLN A 474 21.37 -7.02 -12.19
N ARG A 475 21.56 -5.71 -12.40
CA ARG A 475 21.63 -5.14 -13.76
C ARG A 475 22.80 -5.71 -14.56
N ARG A 476 23.95 -5.94 -13.91
CA ARG A 476 25.10 -6.62 -14.52
C ARG A 476 24.76 -8.07 -14.90
N ALA A 477 24.03 -8.80 -14.04
CA ALA A 477 23.58 -10.16 -14.33
C ALA A 477 22.57 -10.21 -15.50
N GLU A 478 21.64 -9.26 -15.57
CA GLU A 478 20.68 -9.12 -16.68
C GLU A 478 21.38 -8.76 -18.00
N GLU A 479 22.33 -7.82 -17.99
CA GLU A 479 23.17 -7.49 -19.14
C GLU A 479 23.99 -8.71 -19.63
N GLU A 480 24.52 -9.52 -18.70
CA GLU A 480 25.25 -10.75 -19.03
C GLU A 480 24.33 -11.87 -19.57
N ALA A 481 23.15 -12.06 -18.97
CA ALA A 481 22.14 -13.01 -19.43
C ALA A 481 21.68 -12.67 -20.86
N ARG A 482 21.35 -11.40 -21.11
CA ARG A 482 20.96 -10.90 -22.43
C ARG A 482 22.08 -11.05 -23.47
N ARG A 483 23.35 -10.87 -23.09
CA ARG A 483 24.50 -11.17 -23.98
C ARG A 483 24.62 -12.66 -24.30
N LYS A 484 24.43 -13.55 -23.32
CA LYS A 484 24.44 -15.01 -23.52
C LYS A 484 23.29 -15.46 -24.41
N GLU A 485 22.11 -14.88 -24.22
CA GLU A 485 20.93 -15.16 -25.05
C GLU A 485 21.14 -14.69 -26.50
N GLN A 486 21.64 -13.47 -26.71
CA GLN A 486 21.99 -12.98 -28.06
C GLN A 486 23.07 -13.84 -28.73
N ALA A 487 24.07 -14.33 -27.99
CA ALA A 487 25.06 -15.26 -28.49
C ALA A 487 24.46 -16.64 -28.84
N SER A 488 23.48 -17.12 -28.07
CA SER A 488 22.73 -18.36 -28.34
C SER A 488 21.88 -18.23 -29.61
N GLN A 489 21.11 -17.14 -29.74
CA GLN A 489 20.28 -16.86 -30.91
C GLN A 489 21.13 -16.72 -32.19
N ALA A 490 22.29 -16.06 -32.10
CA ALA A 490 23.24 -15.97 -33.21
C ALA A 490 23.83 -17.35 -33.61
N ALA A 491 24.07 -18.25 -32.65
CA ALA A 491 24.51 -19.61 -32.92
C ALA A 491 23.39 -20.50 -33.50
N GLU A 492 22.13 -20.20 -33.22
CA GLU A 492 20.96 -20.95 -33.69
C GLU A 492 20.54 -20.55 -35.12
N GLN A 493 20.69 -19.27 -35.48
CA GLN A 493 20.53 -18.78 -36.87
C GLN A 493 21.53 -19.40 -37.86
N GLY A 494 22.60 -20.05 -37.37
CA GLY A 494 23.58 -20.77 -38.19
C GLY A 494 23.19 -22.19 -38.62
N LYS A 495 22.00 -22.70 -38.25
CA LYS A 495 21.55 -24.07 -38.57
C LYS A 495 20.50 -24.10 -39.69
N PRO A 496 20.54 -25.07 -40.64
CA PRO A 496 19.54 -25.17 -41.70
C PRO A 496 18.15 -25.53 -41.15
N GLN A 497 17.12 -24.75 -41.49
CA GLN A 497 15.73 -25.08 -41.18
C GLN A 497 15.23 -26.22 -42.08
N ALA A 498 14.84 -27.34 -41.46
CA ALA A 498 13.90 -28.29 -42.06
C ALA A 498 12.48 -27.85 -41.71
N GLY A 499 11.68 -27.48 -42.72
CA GLY A 499 10.36 -26.92 -42.50
C GLY A 499 9.27 -27.97 -42.23
N GLN A 500 8.15 -27.52 -41.67
CA GLN A 500 6.85 -28.17 -41.85
C GLN A 500 5.74 -27.11 -41.89
N ALA A 501 4.71 -27.39 -42.69
CA ALA A 501 3.68 -26.43 -43.06
C ALA A 501 2.33 -26.79 -42.44
N GLY A 502 1.59 -25.74 -42.03
CA GLY A 502 0.14 -25.64 -42.10
C GLY A 502 -0.73 -26.58 -41.25
N GLN A 503 -1.60 -25.99 -40.43
CA GLN A 503 -3.03 -26.00 -40.73
C GLN A 503 -3.78 -24.93 -39.91
N ALA A 504 -4.92 -24.49 -40.43
CA ALA A 504 -5.78 -23.47 -39.82
C ALA A 504 -7.24 -23.94 -39.79
N GLY A 505 -7.95 -23.57 -38.72
CA GLY A 505 -9.41 -23.55 -38.64
C GLY A 505 -10.10 -24.85 -38.24
N GLN A 506 -10.86 -24.85 -37.14
CA GLN A 506 -12.28 -24.47 -37.17
C GLN A 506 -12.90 -24.40 -35.76
N SER A 507 -13.93 -23.57 -35.64
CA SER A 507 -14.79 -23.37 -34.46
C SER A 507 -16.05 -24.23 -34.52
N GLY A 508 -16.56 -24.77 -33.39
CA GLY A 508 -17.90 -25.37 -33.39
C GLY A 508 -18.36 -26.12 -32.13
N GLN A 509 -19.10 -25.40 -31.26
CA GLN A 509 -20.12 -25.91 -30.32
C GLN A 509 -19.73 -26.83 -29.14
N ALA A 510 -20.65 -26.87 -28.17
CA ALA A 510 -20.40 -27.23 -26.78
C ALA A 510 -21.01 -28.56 -26.36
N GLY A 511 -20.33 -29.22 -25.42
CA GLY A 511 -20.83 -30.30 -24.59
C GLY A 511 -20.00 -30.35 -23.31
N GLN A 512 -20.65 -30.51 -22.15
CA GLN A 512 -19.94 -30.60 -20.88
C GLN A 512 -18.99 -31.81 -20.89
N SER A 513 -17.70 -31.56 -20.70
CA SER A 513 -16.66 -32.56 -20.49
C SER A 513 -15.52 -31.92 -19.72
N ALA A 514 -14.91 -32.69 -18.81
CA ALA A 514 -13.88 -32.21 -17.90
C ALA A 514 -12.80 -31.40 -18.63
N THR A 515 -12.54 -30.18 -18.18
CA THR A 515 -11.62 -29.23 -18.83
C THR A 515 -10.20 -29.77 -18.88
N ALA A 516 -9.82 -30.32 -20.03
CA ALA A 516 -8.45 -30.67 -20.35
C ALA A 516 -7.72 -29.40 -20.79
N PHE A 517 -6.87 -28.86 -19.92
CA PHE A 517 -6.03 -27.70 -20.24
C PHE A 517 -4.90 -28.10 -21.18
N ARG A 518 -4.62 -27.25 -22.18
CA ARG A 518 -3.68 -27.56 -23.27
C ARG A 518 -2.23 -27.78 -22.81
N ASP A 519 -1.86 -27.15 -21.71
CA ASP A 519 -0.54 -27.21 -21.07
C ASP A 519 -0.47 -28.22 -19.90
N VAL A 520 -1.57 -28.93 -19.63
CA VAL A 520 -1.61 -30.05 -18.67
C VAL A 520 -1.69 -31.35 -19.46
N ALA A 521 -0.51 -31.87 -19.85
CA ALA A 521 -0.40 -33.07 -20.66
C ALA A 521 -1.10 -34.29 -20.01
N ALA A 522 -1.57 -35.22 -20.85
CA ALA A 522 -2.15 -36.48 -20.37
C ALA A 522 -1.12 -37.24 -19.50
N GLY A 523 -1.48 -37.55 -18.25
CA GLY A 523 -0.56 -38.15 -17.28
C GLY A 523 0.32 -37.17 -16.51
N HIS A 524 0.10 -35.85 -16.62
CA HIS A 524 0.75 -34.87 -15.75
C HIS A 524 0.45 -35.17 -14.28
N TRP A 525 1.48 -35.16 -13.42
CA TRP A 525 1.42 -35.62 -12.03
C TRP A 525 0.34 -34.90 -11.19
N ALA A 526 0.11 -33.62 -11.44
CA ALA A 526 -0.91 -32.83 -10.75
C ALA A 526 -2.32 -32.93 -11.36
N THR A 527 -2.56 -33.76 -12.39
CA THR A 527 -3.85 -33.80 -13.13
C THR A 527 -5.06 -34.00 -12.21
N GLU A 528 -4.95 -34.85 -11.19
CA GLU A 528 -6.04 -35.12 -10.25
C GLU A 528 -6.31 -33.93 -9.32
N ALA A 529 -5.26 -33.36 -8.72
CA ALA A 529 -5.35 -32.17 -7.87
C ALA A 529 -5.87 -30.94 -8.64
N ILE A 530 -5.47 -30.77 -9.91
CA ILE A 530 -5.98 -29.70 -10.80
C ILE A 530 -7.46 -29.91 -11.11
N ARG A 531 -7.88 -31.13 -11.46
CA ARG A 531 -9.30 -31.44 -11.72
C ARG A 531 -10.17 -31.23 -10.50
N TRP A 532 -9.71 -31.68 -9.33
CA TRP A 532 -10.38 -31.44 -8.06
C TRP A 532 -10.48 -29.94 -7.75
N GLY A 533 -9.36 -29.20 -7.80
CA GLY A 533 -9.35 -27.76 -7.54
C GLY A 533 -10.24 -26.95 -8.49
N VAL A 534 -10.47 -27.42 -9.71
CA VAL A 534 -11.44 -26.83 -10.65
C VAL A 534 -12.89 -27.22 -10.32
N ALA A 535 -13.13 -28.47 -9.89
CA ALA A 535 -14.46 -28.94 -9.50
C ALA A 535 -14.98 -28.24 -8.23
N GLU A 536 -14.11 -28.03 -7.24
CA GLU A 536 -14.42 -27.30 -5.99
C GLU A 536 -14.40 -25.76 -6.16
N GLY A 537 -14.21 -25.23 -7.37
CA GLY A 537 -14.16 -23.79 -7.64
C GLY A 537 -12.91 -23.05 -7.12
N LEU A 538 -11.97 -23.76 -6.49
CA LEU A 538 -10.74 -23.19 -5.91
C LEU A 538 -9.81 -22.59 -6.98
N ALA A 539 -9.80 -23.16 -8.18
CA ALA A 539 -8.97 -22.71 -9.30
C ALA A 539 -9.75 -22.70 -10.61
N ARG A 540 -9.44 -21.74 -11.48
CA ARG A 540 -9.79 -21.78 -12.91
C ARG A 540 -8.54 -21.76 -13.78
N GLY A 541 -8.68 -22.26 -15.01
CA GLY A 541 -7.72 -21.98 -16.08
C GLY A 541 -8.00 -20.62 -16.74
N TYR A 542 -7.22 -20.32 -17.77
CA TYR A 542 -7.24 -19.08 -18.52
C TYR A 542 -8.02 -19.23 -19.83
N GLU A 543 -8.41 -18.12 -20.45
CA GLU A 543 -9.24 -18.09 -21.68
C GLU A 543 -8.56 -18.75 -22.90
N ASP A 544 -7.23 -18.76 -22.91
CA ASP A 544 -6.37 -19.47 -23.88
C ASP A 544 -6.40 -21.02 -23.74
N GLN A 545 -7.24 -21.54 -22.84
CA GLN A 545 -7.37 -22.95 -22.48
C GLN A 545 -6.15 -23.54 -21.76
N THR A 546 -5.32 -22.71 -21.13
CA THR A 546 -4.20 -23.14 -20.26
C THR A 546 -4.58 -23.15 -18.77
N PHE A 547 -3.82 -23.88 -17.95
CA PHE A 547 -3.88 -23.86 -16.49
C PHE A 547 -2.70 -23.12 -15.86
N ARG A 548 -1.56 -23.08 -16.57
CA ARG A 548 -0.26 -22.57 -16.16
C ARG A 548 0.25 -23.27 -14.89
N PRO A 549 0.40 -24.62 -14.90
CA PRO A 549 0.73 -25.41 -13.70
C PRO A 549 2.05 -24.97 -13.05
N SER A 550 3.02 -24.55 -13.85
CA SER A 550 4.34 -24.08 -13.39
C SER A 550 4.39 -22.61 -12.98
N ARG A 551 3.29 -21.84 -13.10
CA ARG A 551 3.26 -20.44 -12.62
C ARG A 551 3.45 -20.47 -11.10
N THR A 552 4.28 -19.59 -10.57
CA THR A 552 4.38 -19.39 -9.12
C THR A 552 3.06 -18.88 -8.55
N VAL A 553 2.86 -19.05 -7.24
CA VAL A 553 1.71 -18.51 -6.51
C VAL A 553 2.16 -17.64 -5.35
N SER A 554 1.36 -16.65 -4.98
CA SER A 554 1.64 -15.80 -3.84
C SER A 554 1.31 -16.47 -2.50
N GLU A 555 1.73 -15.86 -1.38
CA GLU A 555 1.31 -16.32 -0.05
C GLU A 555 -0.23 -16.28 0.09
N ALA A 556 -0.89 -15.21 -0.36
CA ALA A 556 -2.35 -15.11 -0.33
C ALA A 556 -3.05 -16.17 -1.20
N GLU A 557 -2.54 -16.45 -2.41
CA GLU A 557 -3.08 -17.51 -3.26
C GLU A 557 -2.88 -18.90 -2.64
N PHE A 558 -1.74 -19.16 -1.99
CA PHE A 558 -1.53 -20.41 -1.26
C PHE A 558 -2.50 -20.54 -0.08
N LEU A 559 -2.67 -19.50 0.74
CA LEU A 559 -3.66 -19.49 1.81
C LEU A 559 -5.08 -19.74 1.27
N ALA A 560 -5.43 -19.16 0.13
CA ALA A 560 -6.73 -19.40 -0.51
C ALA A 560 -6.94 -20.86 -0.92
N PHE A 561 -5.93 -21.51 -1.52
CA PHE A 561 -6.00 -22.94 -1.84
C PHE A 561 -6.04 -23.83 -0.59
N PHE A 562 -5.38 -23.41 0.51
CA PHE A 562 -5.25 -24.23 1.72
C PHE A 562 -6.43 -24.07 2.70
N TYR A 563 -6.88 -22.85 2.96
CA TYR A 563 -7.91 -22.57 3.98
C TYR A 563 -9.34 -22.80 3.46
N ARG A 564 -9.70 -22.31 2.27
CA ARG A 564 -11.09 -22.37 1.76
C ARG A 564 -11.73 -23.76 1.74
N PRO A 565 -11.03 -24.87 1.37
CA PRO A 565 -11.62 -26.21 1.41
C PRO A 565 -11.94 -26.75 2.81
N ARG A 566 -11.61 -25.98 3.86
CA ARG A 566 -11.67 -26.36 5.28
C ARG A 566 -12.47 -25.34 6.11
N MET A 567 -13.18 -24.42 5.45
CA MET A 567 -14.06 -23.41 6.05
C MET A 567 -15.53 -23.79 5.84
N ALA A 568 -16.43 -23.34 6.72
CA ALA A 568 -17.86 -23.42 6.45
C ALA A 568 -18.31 -22.30 5.49
N GLU A 569 -19.38 -22.52 4.72
CA GLU A 569 -19.93 -21.52 3.78
C GLU A 569 -20.30 -20.18 4.46
N SER A 570 -20.53 -20.18 5.79
CA SER A 570 -20.77 -18.99 6.60
C SER A 570 -19.55 -18.11 6.81
N ASP A 571 -18.34 -18.67 6.68
CA ASP A 571 -17.10 -18.04 7.13
C ASP A 571 -16.38 -17.29 5.99
N ASP A 572 -16.75 -17.57 4.73
CA ASP A 572 -16.33 -16.82 3.53
C ASP A 572 -17.02 -15.43 3.44
N ALA A 573 -17.93 -15.13 4.38
CA ALA A 573 -18.62 -13.83 4.52
C ALA A 573 -17.72 -12.67 4.98
N ALA A 574 -16.42 -12.91 5.22
CA ALA A 574 -15.42 -11.88 5.51
C ALA A 574 -14.98 -11.07 4.27
N ALA A 575 -15.68 -11.17 3.14
CA ALA A 575 -15.53 -10.29 1.98
C ALA A 575 -16.11 -8.88 2.24
N GLY A 576 -15.65 -8.22 3.30
CA GLY A 576 -16.12 -6.90 3.73
C GLY A 576 -15.00 -6.04 4.31
N GLN A 577 -14.58 -5.04 3.52
CA GLN A 577 -13.60 -3.99 3.89
C GLN A 577 -12.14 -4.44 4.07
N GLY A 578 -11.45 -4.70 2.96
CA GLY A 578 -9.99 -4.89 2.93
C GLY A 578 -9.47 -5.59 1.68
N HIS A 579 -8.24 -6.09 1.76
CA HIS A 579 -7.61 -6.95 0.75
C HIS A 579 -8.34 -8.30 0.69
N TRP A 580 -8.55 -8.85 -0.51
CA TRP A 580 -9.42 -10.02 -0.74
C TRP A 580 -9.12 -11.28 0.09
N ALA A 581 -7.90 -11.40 0.62
CA ALA A 581 -7.47 -12.50 1.48
C ALA A 581 -7.54 -12.21 2.99
N ASP A 582 -8.07 -11.06 3.44
CA ASP A 582 -8.01 -10.67 4.86
C ASP A 582 -8.57 -11.72 5.81
N GLY A 583 -9.76 -12.28 5.55
CA GLY A 583 -10.31 -13.38 6.36
C GLY A 583 -9.40 -14.63 6.39
N LEU A 584 -8.62 -14.88 5.35
CA LEU A 584 -7.64 -15.97 5.31
C LEU A 584 -6.41 -15.66 6.17
N TYR A 585 -5.98 -14.39 6.24
CA TYR A 585 -4.91 -13.94 7.14
C TYR A 585 -5.38 -13.87 8.60
N GLU A 586 -6.60 -13.44 8.87
CA GLU A 586 -7.20 -13.48 10.22
C GLU A 586 -7.28 -14.92 10.74
N LEU A 587 -7.75 -15.86 9.91
CA LEU A 587 -7.71 -17.29 10.23
C LEU A 587 -6.27 -17.77 10.45
N ALA A 588 -5.35 -17.51 9.51
CA ALA A 588 -3.95 -17.92 9.66
C ALA A 588 -3.33 -17.41 10.98
N VAL A 589 -3.57 -16.16 11.36
CA VAL A 589 -3.15 -15.58 12.65
C VAL A 589 -3.83 -16.25 13.84
N LEU A 590 -5.14 -16.54 13.77
CA LEU A 590 -5.89 -17.28 14.80
C LEU A 590 -5.29 -18.67 15.05
N HIS A 591 -4.89 -19.37 13.98
CA HIS A 591 -4.19 -20.65 14.02
C HIS A 591 -2.69 -20.53 14.32
N ARG A 592 -2.17 -19.30 14.49
CA ARG A 592 -0.74 -18.99 14.73
C ARG A 592 0.19 -19.50 13.62
N ALA A 593 -0.33 -19.61 12.40
CA ALA A 593 0.50 -19.77 11.22
C ALA A 593 1.41 -18.54 11.09
N PRO A 594 2.73 -18.71 10.88
CA PRO A 594 3.58 -17.57 10.59
C PRO A 594 3.32 -17.20 9.12
N VAL A 595 2.47 -16.20 8.91
CA VAL A 595 2.13 -15.66 7.60
C VAL A 595 2.72 -14.25 7.52
N LEU A 596 3.69 -14.07 6.63
CA LEU A 596 4.43 -12.81 6.54
C LEU A 596 3.51 -11.68 6.02
N GLY A 597 2.49 -12.02 5.24
CA GLY A 597 1.42 -11.12 4.82
C GLY A 597 0.53 -10.59 5.93
N ALA A 598 0.59 -11.13 7.16
CA ALA A 598 -0.04 -10.52 8.33
C ALA A 598 0.84 -9.44 9.00
N GLU A 599 2.15 -9.45 8.72
CA GLU A 599 3.12 -8.47 9.22
C GLU A 599 3.41 -7.37 8.18
N ASP A 600 3.41 -7.71 6.88
CA ASP A 600 3.59 -6.81 5.74
C ASP A 600 2.66 -7.20 4.58
N MET A 601 1.64 -6.37 4.31
CA MET A 601 0.61 -6.67 3.31
C MET A 601 1.15 -6.81 1.88
N ARG A 602 2.33 -6.25 1.57
CA ARG A 602 2.94 -6.37 0.22
C ARG A 602 3.39 -7.79 -0.07
N LEU A 603 3.77 -8.55 0.97
CA LEU A 603 4.20 -9.95 0.86
C LEU A 603 3.04 -10.89 0.48
N ARG A 604 1.78 -10.44 0.64
CA ARG A 604 0.58 -11.21 0.25
C ARG A 604 0.53 -11.53 -1.24
N SER A 605 1.05 -10.63 -2.07
CA SER A 605 1.14 -10.76 -3.53
C SER A 605 2.48 -11.32 -4.02
N GLN A 606 3.47 -11.46 -3.14
CA GLN A 606 4.79 -12.00 -3.49
C GLN A 606 4.80 -13.54 -3.55
N PRO A 607 5.58 -14.15 -4.46
CA PRO A 607 5.72 -15.60 -4.55
C PRO A 607 6.16 -16.26 -3.23
N ILE A 608 5.44 -17.30 -2.81
CA ILE A 608 5.75 -18.03 -1.59
C ILE A 608 6.80 -19.13 -1.82
N SER A 609 7.75 -19.31 -0.89
CA SER A 609 8.69 -20.44 -0.90
C SER A 609 8.10 -21.71 -0.28
N ARG A 610 8.60 -22.87 -0.69
CA ARG A 610 8.13 -24.16 -0.16
C ARG A 610 8.42 -24.33 1.34
N VAL A 611 9.49 -23.74 1.87
CA VAL A 611 9.74 -23.75 3.32
C VAL A 611 8.67 -22.96 4.11
N ARG A 612 8.23 -21.80 3.61
CA ARG A 612 7.12 -21.02 4.21
C ARG A 612 5.82 -21.83 4.21
N VAL A 613 5.55 -22.58 3.13
CA VAL A 613 4.42 -23.53 3.03
C VAL A 613 4.50 -24.64 4.09
N ALA A 614 5.68 -25.22 4.32
CA ALA A 614 5.87 -26.24 5.35
C ALA A 614 5.53 -25.70 6.75
N GLU A 615 5.96 -24.48 7.07
CA GLU A 615 5.67 -23.84 8.36
C GLU A 615 4.19 -23.54 8.55
N ILE A 616 3.49 -23.07 7.52
CA ILE A 616 2.04 -22.83 7.56
C ILE A 616 1.27 -24.14 7.78
N ILE A 617 1.62 -25.21 7.07
CA ILE A 617 0.97 -26.53 7.21
C ILE A 617 1.26 -27.14 8.59
N ALA A 618 2.50 -27.03 9.10
CA ALA A 618 2.85 -27.48 10.45
C ALA A 618 2.05 -26.73 11.51
N ALA A 619 1.89 -25.40 11.37
CA ALA A 619 1.10 -24.59 12.28
C ALA A 619 -0.40 -24.94 12.24
N ALA A 620 -0.95 -25.23 11.06
CA ALA A 620 -2.34 -25.68 10.90
C ALA A 620 -2.65 -27.01 11.61
N ASP A 621 -1.65 -27.90 11.75
CA ASP A 621 -1.71 -29.12 12.57
C ASP A 621 -1.28 -28.90 14.05
N GLY A 622 -1.15 -27.64 14.46
CA GLY A 622 -0.86 -27.24 15.84
C GLY A 622 0.61 -27.43 16.24
N ARG A 623 1.56 -27.29 15.31
CA ARG A 623 3.01 -27.34 15.57
C ARG A 623 3.68 -26.02 15.19
N LYS A 624 4.33 -25.37 16.16
CA LYS A 624 5.15 -24.18 15.90
C LYS A 624 6.59 -24.60 15.55
N LEU A 625 6.82 -24.93 14.28
CA LEU A 625 8.11 -25.36 13.73
C LEU A 625 8.56 -24.40 12.62
N SER A 626 9.87 -24.33 12.37
CA SER A 626 10.47 -23.45 11.37
C SER A 626 11.55 -24.17 10.54
N GLY A 627 11.74 -23.74 9.29
CA GLY A 627 12.79 -24.26 8.41
C GLY A 627 12.74 -25.78 8.23
N ASP A 628 13.90 -26.41 8.33
CA ASP A 628 14.10 -27.86 8.21
C ASP A 628 13.24 -28.68 9.18
N GLU A 629 12.90 -28.15 10.36
CA GLU A 629 12.05 -28.86 11.33
C GLU A 629 10.60 -28.98 10.84
N ALA A 630 10.06 -27.91 10.24
CA ALA A 630 8.73 -27.94 9.64
C ALA A 630 8.70 -28.86 8.40
N ILE A 631 9.77 -28.83 7.59
CA ILE A 631 9.92 -29.73 6.45
C ILE A 631 9.97 -31.19 6.91
N ALA A 632 10.81 -31.52 7.90
CA ALA A 632 10.91 -32.87 8.46
C ALA A 632 9.55 -33.35 8.97
N TYR A 633 8.82 -32.51 9.71
CA TYR A 633 7.48 -32.82 10.20
C TYR A 633 6.51 -33.19 9.07
N LEU A 634 6.48 -32.41 7.98
CA LEU A 634 5.61 -32.70 6.83
C LEU A 634 5.95 -34.04 6.16
N LEU A 635 7.23 -34.41 6.10
CA LEU A 635 7.67 -35.69 5.53
C LEU A 635 7.34 -36.86 6.46
N GLU A 636 7.47 -36.68 7.78
CA GLU A 636 7.13 -37.68 8.81
C GLU A 636 5.62 -37.96 8.90
N GLN A 637 4.78 -36.93 8.86
CA GLN A 637 3.31 -37.11 8.81
C GLN A 637 2.81 -37.57 7.42
N GLY A 638 3.70 -37.69 6.43
CA GLY A 638 3.35 -38.00 5.04
C GLY A 638 2.48 -36.93 4.38
N TYR A 639 2.51 -35.69 4.88
CA TYR A 639 1.89 -34.49 4.31
C TYR A 639 2.63 -34.01 3.05
N SER A 640 3.89 -34.42 2.89
CA SER A 640 4.62 -34.32 1.64
C SER A 640 5.44 -35.60 1.40
N LYS A 641 5.77 -35.84 0.12
CA LYS A 641 6.74 -36.87 -0.31
C LYS A 641 8.08 -36.24 -0.74
N GLY A 642 8.22 -34.93 -0.53
CA GLY A 642 9.25 -34.08 -1.13
C GLY A 642 8.99 -33.76 -2.61
N LYS A 643 9.85 -32.94 -3.21
CA LYS A 643 9.81 -32.55 -4.63
C LYS A 643 10.65 -33.50 -5.50
N THR A 644 11.79 -33.94 -4.98
CA THR A 644 12.72 -34.87 -5.65
C THR A 644 12.99 -36.14 -4.84
N ALA A 645 12.92 -36.06 -3.51
CA ALA A 645 13.03 -37.22 -2.60
C ALA A 645 12.35 -36.93 -1.26
N ASN A 646 11.98 -37.99 -0.53
CA ASN A 646 11.38 -37.89 0.81
C ASN A 646 12.44 -37.60 1.90
N THR A 647 13.11 -36.46 1.77
CA THR A 647 14.16 -35.94 2.67
C THR A 647 14.05 -34.42 2.74
N VAL A 648 14.62 -33.78 3.76
CA VAL A 648 14.58 -32.32 3.91
C VAL A 648 15.16 -31.60 2.68
N ALA A 649 16.35 -32.00 2.22
CA ALA A 649 16.91 -31.49 0.98
C ALA A 649 16.05 -31.84 -0.26
N GLY A 650 15.48 -33.04 -0.30
CA GLY A 650 14.59 -33.49 -1.38
C GLY A 650 13.22 -32.80 -1.40
N TYR A 651 12.83 -32.10 -0.34
CA TYR A 651 11.65 -31.23 -0.31
C TYR A 651 11.86 -29.93 -1.09
N ALA A 652 13.12 -29.50 -1.29
CA ALA A 652 13.49 -28.23 -1.92
C ALA A 652 12.78 -27.03 -1.27
N GLY A 653 13.21 -26.65 -0.07
CA GLY A 653 12.57 -25.58 0.72
C GLY A 653 12.68 -24.18 0.11
N ASP A 654 13.83 -23.87 -0.51
CA ASP A 654 14.11 -22.55 -1.09
C ASP A 654 13.39 -22.29 -2.42
N ASP A 655 12.91 -23.35 -3.09
CA ASP A 655 12.16 -23.25 -4.35
C ASP A 655 10.82 -22.50 -4.11
N LEU A 656 10.44 -21.66 -5.08
CA LEU A 656 9.11 -21.03 -5.10
C LEU A 656 8.01 -22.07 -5.41
N LEU A 657 6.87 -21.94 -4.73
CA LEU A 657 5.73 -22.82 -4.90
C LEU A 657 5.02 -22.54 -6.23
N THR A 658 4.75 -23.60 -6.99
CA THR A 658 3.96 -23.52 -8.23
C THR A 658 2.47 -23.75 -7.99
N ARG A 659 1.62 -23.29 -8.91
CA ARG A 659 0.15 -23.45 -8.86
C ARG A 659 -0.28 -24.92 -8.83
N ALA A 660 0.44 -25.80 -9.52
CA ALA A 660 0.24 -27.25 -9.44
C ALA A 660 0.67 -27.83 -8.08
N GLU A 661 1.79 -27.39 -7.50
CA GLU A 661 2.24 -27.83 -6.17
C GLU A 661 1.27 -27.37 -5.08
N ALA A 662 0.79 -26.13 -5.13
CA ALA A 662 -0.15 -25.55 -4.18
C ALA A 662 -1.48 -26.33 -4.11
N LEU A 663 -2.09 -26.62 -5.26
CA LEU A 663 -3.29 -27.47 -5.32
C LEU A 663 -3.00 -28.90 -4.87
N THR A 664 -1.81 -29.44 -5.15
CA THR A 664 -1.45 -30.80 -4.74
C THR A 664 -1.31 -30.91 -3.22
N PHE A 665 -0.73 -29.91 -2.55
CA PHE A 665 -0.73 -29.84 -1.09
C PHE A 665 -2.16 -29.82 -0.54
N SER A 666 -3.04 -28.95 -1.05
CA SER A 666 -4.41 -28.88 -0.55
C SER A 666 -5.20 -30.18 -0.78
N TYR A 667 -5.05 -30.77 -1.97
CA TYR A 667 -5.66 -32.04 -2.39
C TYR A 667 -5.21 -33.22 -1.51
N GLU A 668 -3.91 -33.46 -1.34
CA GLU A 668 -3.38 -34.58 -0.55
C GLU A 668 -3.71 -34.42 0.96
N LEU A 669 -3.90 -33.18 1.43
CA LEU A 669 -4.24 -32.87 2.83
C LEU A 669 -5.73 -32.81 3.11
N ARG A 670 -6.62 -32.89 2.11
CA ARG A 670 -8.08 -32.68 2.29
C ARG A 670 -8.73 -33.63 3.30
N GLU A 671 -8.22 -34.86 3.38
CA GLU A 671 -8.68 -35.93 4.29
C GLU A 671 -7.78 -36.08 5.54
N ARG A 672 -6.67 -35.33 5.61
CA ARG A 672 -5.68 -35.43 6.71
C ARG A 672 -5.76 -34.26 7.69
N ILE A 673 -6.07 -33.08 7.18
CA ILE A 673 -6.37 -31.86 7.93
C ILE A 673 -7.79 -31.47 7.50
N THR A 674 -8.79 -32.16 8.07
CA THR A 674 -10.22 -31.97 7.74
C THR A 674 -10.81 -30.74 8.42
N GLU A 675 -10.30 -30.40 9.60
CA GLU A 675 -10.64 -29.21 10.37
C GLU A 675 -9.34 -28.54 10.82
N ILE A 676 -9.30 -27.21 10.80
CA ILE A 676 -8.11 -26.47 11.21
C ILE A 676 -8.21 -26.21 12.71
N ARG A 677 -7.34 -26.83 13.50
CA ARG A 677 -7.45 -26.82 14.97
C ARG A 677 -7.28 -25.39 15.50
N THR A 678 -8.34 -24.85 16.10
CA THR A 678 -8.24 -23.72 17.03
C THR A 678 -8.09 -24.25 18.46
N ARG A 679 -7.67 -23.40 19.41
CA ARG A 679 -7.26 -23.89 20.74
C ARG A 679 -8.48 -24.28 21.58
N GLY A 680 -8.66 -25.58 21.79
CA GLY A 680 -9.69 -26.16 22.66
C GLY A 680 -9.54 -27.68 22.83
N GLU A 681 -8.99 -28.37 21.84
CA GLU A 681 -8.80 -29.82 21.85
C GLU A 681 -7.31 -30.20 21.85
N GLY A 682 -6.85 -30.78 22.96
CA GLY A 682 -5.46 -31.17 23.22
C GLY A 682 -5.15 -31.31 24.70
#